data_AF-A0A453SAX0-F1
#
_entry.id   AF-A0A453SAX0-F1
#
_cell.length_a   1.000
_cell.length_b   1.000
_cell.length_c   1.000
_cell.angle_alpha   90.00
_cell.angle_beta   90.00
_cell.angle_gamma   90.00
#
_symmetry.space_group_name_H-M   'P 1'
#
loop_
_entity.id
_entity.type
_entity.pdbx_description
1 polymer ?
#
loop_
_entity_poly.entity_id
_entity_poly.type
_entity_poly.pdbx_seq_one_letter_code
_entity_poly.pdbx_strand_id
1 'polypeptide(L)'
;QSSVAQPKAEAPQQPPPDGGKRCAGKRRGGRGRARPAEGPRPAPGPAVEPATRAVIGPPVPSKGLSFCRRPGFGTVGARCVVKANHFLAEIPDKDLTQYDVKITPEVTSRCVNRAIIAELVRLYRESDLGMRLPAYDGRKSLYTAGALPFDAREFVVRLTDEDSGTGVPPREREYRVVIKFAARADLHHLRQFIAGRQADAPQEAVQVLDIVLRELASQRYVAIGRSFYSPDIRRPQRLGDGLQSWCGFYQSLRPTQMGLSLNIDMSSTAFIEALPVIDFVAQILGKDVMSRPLSDANRIKIKKALRGVKVEVTHRENVRRKYRISGVTAQPTHELIFPIDDQMNMKSVVEYFKEMYGFTIQQSHLPCLMVGNQKKANYLPMEACKIVEGQRYTKRLNEKQITSLLKVTCQRPREKEMDILQTVHQNGYDQDPYAKEFGINISEKLTSVEARVLPAPWLKYHDAGKEKECLPQVGQWNMVNKKVINGGKVSHWACINFSRSVQETTARGFCQELAQMCQISGMEFNSEPVLPIYSARPDQVAKALKHVYNVALHKLKGKELELLLAILPDNNGALYGDIKRICETDLGLISQCCLTKHVFKISKQYLANVSLKINVKMGGRNTVLVDALSWRIPLVSDIPTIIFGADVTHPETGEDSSPSIAAVVASQDWPEVTKYAGLVCAQAHRQELIQDLYKTWHDPQRGTVTGGMVRELLISFRKATGQKPQRIIFYRDGVSEGQFYQVLLYELDAIRKVGCTSYFLMYMF
;
A
#
# COMPACT_ATOMS: atom_id res chain seq x y z
N GLN A 1 -33.18 5.43 -41.34
CA GLN A 1 -34.12 4.37 -41.74
C GLN A 1 -33.55 3.07 -41.18
N SER A 2 -34.04 2.53 -40.06
CA SER A 2 -35.29 1.75 -39.88
C SER A 2 -35.30 0.48 -40.76
N SER A 3 -35.58 -0.74 -40.27
CA SER A 3 -36.15 -1.23 -38.99
C SER A 3 -35.86 -2.74 -38.80
N VAL A 4 -35.47 -3.22 -37.60
CA VAL A 4 -36.28 -4.00 -36.62
C VAL A 4 -36.93 -5.30 -37.13
N ALA A 5 -36.57 -6.46 -36.50
CA ALA A 5 -37.42 -7.65 -36.41
C ALA A 5 -37.04 -8.61 -35.24
N GLN A 6 -37.92 -8.68 -34.23
CA GLN A 6 -38.21 -9.71 -33.22
C GLN A 6 -39.69 -9.45 -32.79
N PRO A 7 -40.47 -10.32 -32.08
CA PRO A 7 -40.07 -11.38 -31.14
C PRO A 7 -40.99 -12.66 -31.11
N LYS A 8 -40.96 -13.39 -29.97
CA LYS A 8 -41.78 -14.51 -29.44
C LYS A 8 -41.11 -15.90 -29.52
N ALA A 9 -40.86 -16.70 -28.48
CA ALA A 9 -41.33 -16.87 -27.08
C ALA A 9 -42.46 -17.91 -26.87
N GLU A 10 -42.13 -19.06 -26.26
CA GLU A 10 -43.03 -19.87 -25.42
C GLU A 10 -42.28 -20.92 -24.56
N ALA A 11 -42.88 -21.28 -23.42
CA ALA A 11 -42.55 -22.30 -22.40
C ALA A 11 -43.84 -22.51 -21.55
N PRO A 12 -43.97 -23.40 -20.53
CA PRO A 12 -43.01 -24.33 -19.90
C PRO A 12 -43.59 -25.76 -19.62
N GLN A 13 -42.86 -26.66 -18.93
CA GLN A 13 -43.46 -27.69 -18.03
C GLN A 13 -42.45 -28.43 -17.10
N GLN A 14 -42.94 -28.86 -15.92
CA GLN A 14 -42.35 -29.67 -14.82
C GLN A 14 -43.50 -30.03 -13.83
N PRO A 15 -43.33 -30.84 -12.75
CA PRO A 15 -42.33 -31.86 -12.39
C PRO A 15 -43.03 -33.27 -12.42
N PRO A 16 -43.32 -34.05 -11.35
CA PRO A 16 -42.61 -34.57 -10.13
C PRO A 16 -42.52 -36.15 -10.18
N PRO A 17 -42.45 -36.99 -9.10
CA PRO A 17 -42.19 -36.75 -7.66
C PRO A 17 -41.14 -37.69 -6.97
N ASP A 18 -40.92 -37.42 -5.68
CA ASP A 18 -40.19 -38.22 -4.68
C ASP A 18 -41.16 -38.96 -3.73
N GLY A 19 -40.69 -40.00 -3.02
CA GLY A 19 -41.30 -40.49 -1.77
C GLY A 19 -41.58 -42.00 -1.64
N GLY A 20 -41.26 -42.59 -0.47
CA GLY A 20 -41.99 -43.78 0.02
C GLY A 20 -41.22 -44.85 0.81
N LYS A 21 -40.94 -44.60 2.09
CA LYS A 21 -40.51 -45.61 3.09
C LYS A 21 -41.46 -46.82 3.17
N ARG A 22 -40.95 -48.02 3.52
CA ARG A 22 -41.60 -48.89 4.54
C ARG A 22 -40.68 -49.92 5.20
N CYS A 23 -41.06 -50.33 6.41
CA CYS A 23 -40.29 -51.17 7.34
C CYS A 23 -40.80 -52.62 7.40
N ALA A 24 -39.93 -53.58 7.69
CA ALA A 24 -40.12 -54.75 8.59
C ALA A 24 -38.95 -55.75 8.40
N GLY A 25 -38.45 -56.50 9.38
CA GLY A 25 -38.72 -56.50 10.83
C GLY A 25 -38.19 -57.77 11.53
N LYS A 26 -38.06 -57.71 12.87
CA LYS A 26 -37.73 -58.80 13.86
C LYS A 26 -36.27 -59.32 13.81
N ARG A 27 -35.47 -59.36 14.89
CA ARG A 27 -35.58 -59.68 16.35
C ARG A 27 -35.57 -61.17 16.72
N ARG A 28 -34.46 -61.57 17.37
CA ARG A 28 -34.24 -62.41 18.59
C ARG A 28 -32.97 -63.24 18.36
N GLY A 29 -31.92 -63.24 19.18
CA GLY A 29 -31.75 -63.48 20.63
C GLY A 29 -30.44 -64.32 20.76
N GLY A 30 -29.79 -64.57 21.89
CA GLY A 30 -29.97 -64.10 23.26
C GLY A 30 -29.24 -65.00 24.27
N ARG A 31 -28.05 -64.56 24.75
CA ARG A 31 -27.31 -65.01 25.97
C ARG A 31 -26.79 -66.47 26.06
N GLY A 32 -25.51 -66.59 26.44
CA GLY A 32 -24.90 -67.75 27.11
C GLY A 32 -23.61 -67.32 27.82
N ARG A 33 -23.42 -67.66 29.11
CA ARG A 33 -22.24 -67.30 29.93
C ARG A 33 -21.27 -68.48 30.03
N ALA A 34 -19.95 -68.22 29.98
CA ALA A 34 -18.93 -69.01 30.67
C ALA A 34 -17.62 -68.21 30.90
N ARG A 35 -16.98 -68.49 32.04
CA ARG A 35 -15.59 -68.20 32.49
C ARG A 35 -15.23 -69.39 33.41
N PRO A 36 -13.95 -69.75 33.70
CA PRO A 36 -12.79 -68.85 33.84
C PRO A 36 -11.43 -69.38 33.30
N ALA A 37 -10.35 -68.59 33.54
CA ALA A 37 -8.93 -68.96 33.69
C ALA A 37 -8.16 -69.58 32.48
N GLU A 38 -6.84 -69.42 32.32
CA GLU A 38 -5.91 -68.32 32.63
C GLU A 38 -4.63 -68.54 31.77
N GLY A 39 -3.92 -67.48 31.33
CA GLY A 39 -2.73 -67.62 30.47
C GLY A 39 -2.15 -66.26 30.01
N PRO A 40 -0.83 -66.11 29.84
CA PRO A 40 -0.17 -64.80 30.03
C PRO A 40 -0.25 -63.85 28.83
N ARG A 41 -0.21 -62.54 29.15
CA ARG A 41 -0.26 -61.43 28.19
C ARG A 41 1.12 -61.18 27.52
N PRO A 42 1.18 -60.91 26.21
CA PRO A 42 2.33 -60.25 25.59
C PRO A 42 2.32 -58.74 25.88
N ALA A 43 3.49 -58.10 25.76
CA ALA A 43 3.72 -56.71 26.14
C ALA A 43 2.99 -55.68 25.24
N PRO A 44 2.60 -54.50 25.75
CA PRO A 44 2.13 -53.39 24.93
C PRO A 44 3.27 -52.75 24.14
N GLY A 45 3.06 -52.49 22.85
CA GLY A 45 3.92 -51.62 22.05
C GLY A 45 3.86 -50.15 22.51
N PRO A 46 4.76 -49.28 22.01
CA PRO A 46 4.90 -47.90 22.48
C PRO A 46 3.63 -47.07 22.24
N ALA A 47 3.31 -46.22 23.21
CA ALA A 47 2.16 -45.33 23.14
C ALA A 47 2.32 -44.27 22.03
N VAL A 48 1.23 -44.00 21.32
CA VAL A 48 1.17 -42.93 20.31
C VAL A 48 1.12 -41.58 21.03
N GLU A 49 2.17 -40.77 20.88
CA GLU A 49 2.16 -39.39 21.35
C GLU A 49 1.15 -38.53 20.56
N PRO A 50 0.43 -37.59 21.22
CA PRO A 50 -0.48 -36.68 20.54
C PRO A 50 0.32 -35.67 19.71
N ALA A 51 0.09 -35.66 18.39
CA ALA A 51 0.82 -34.84 17.43
C ALA A 51 0.91 -33.36 17.84
N THR A 52 2.13 -32.91 18.14
CA THR A 52 2.47 -31.50 18.31
C THR A 52 2.19 -30.76 17.01
N ARG A 53 1.28 -29.78 17.06
CA ARG A 53 1.07 -28.86 15.94
C ARG A 53 2.32 -28.02 15.76
N ALA A 54 3.14 -28.37 14.76
CA ALA A 54 4.28 -27.58 14.34
C ALA A 54 3.82 -26.14 14.01
N VAL A 55 4.36 -25.17 14.75
CA VAL A 55 4.26 -23.75 14.39
C VAL A 55 5.11 -23.56 13.15
N ILE A 56 4.50 -23.07 12.06
CA ILE A 56 5.18 -22.88 10.78
C ILE A 56 6.11 -21.66 10.91
N GLY A 57 7.37 -21.92 11.28
CA GLY A 57 8.46 -20.99 11.03
C GLY A 57 8.73 -20.83 9.52
N PRO A 58 9.54 -19.85 9.10
CA PRO A 58 9.93 -19.72 7.70
C PRO A 58 10.60 -21.02 7.22
N PRO A 59 10.25 -21.54 6.03
CA PRO A 59 10.80 -22.80 5.55
C PRO A 59 12.31 -22.66 5.29
N VAL A 60 13.13 -23.35 6.09
CA VAL A 60 14.55 -23.53 5.80
C VAL A 60 14.66 -24.23 4.43
N PRO A 61 15.39 -23.68 3.45
CA PRO A 61 15.38 -24.23 2.09
C PRO A 61 15.98 -25.64 2.01
N SER A 62 15.15 -26.63 1.66
CA SER A 62 15.60 -27.96 1.22
C SER A 62 16.43 -27.93 -0.09
N LYS A 63 16.53 -26.76 -0.74
CA LYS A 63 17.34 -26.49 -1.95
C LYS A 63 18.72 -25.85 -1.68
N GLY A 64 19.11 -25.59 -0.43
CA GLY A 64 20.43 -25.01 -0.10
C GLY A 64 20.70 -23.59 -0.66
N LEU A 65 19.65 -22.87 -1.07
CA LEU A 65 19.76 -21.51 -1.59
C LEU A 65 19.92 -20.51 -0.43
N SER A 66 21.10 -19.88 -0.35
CA SER A 66 21.41 -18.82 0.61
C SER A 66 21.72 -17.49 -0.11
N PHE A 67 21.54 -16.37 0.58
CA PHE A 67 22.00 -15.07 0.08
C PHE A 67 23.53 -15.02 0.00
N CYS A 68 24.05 -14.37 -1.05
CA CYS A 68 25.49 -14.13 -1.19
C CYS A 68 25.98 -13.25 -0.03
N ARG A 69 27.09 -13.63 0.60
CA ARG A 69 27.77 -12.80 1.60
C ARG A 69 28.31 -11.53 0.94
N ARG A 70 28.38 -10.43 1.69
CA ARG A 70 29.01 -9.17 1.24
C ARG A 70 30.48 -9.47 0.87
N PRO A 71 30.93 -9.20 -0.37
CA PRO A 71 32.31 -9.52 -0.80
C PRO A 71 33.36 -8.55 -0.23
N GLY A 72 32.93 -7.37 0.24
CA GLY A 72 33.79 -6.34 0.82
C GLY A 72 33.07 -5.01 0.96
N PHE A 73 33.82 -3.96 1.29
CA PHE A 73 33.33 -2.58 1.31
C PHE A 73 33.83 -1.84 0.07
N GLY A 74 32.99 -0.99 -0.53
CA GLY A 74 33.39 -0.17 -1.66
C GLY A 74 34.37 0.93 -1.24
N THR A 75 35.32 1.26 -2.11
CA THR A 75 36.42 2.21 -1.84
C THR A 75 36.36 3.49 -2.69
N VAL A 76 35.60 3.51 -3.77
CA VAL A 76 35.54 4.59 -4.78
C VAL A 76 34.80 5.84 -4.28
N GLY A 77 35.26 7.03 -4.64
CA GLY A 77 34.57 8.30 -4.37
C GLY A 77 35.04 9.01 -3.09
N ALA A 78 34.61 10.27 -2.93
CA ALA A 78 35.06 11.14 -1.84
C ALA A 78 34.39 10.75 -0.52
N ARG A 79 35.18 10.52 0.54
CA ARG A 79 34.68 10.22 1.89
C ARG A 79 33.99 11.44 2.50
N CYS A 80 32.89 11.21 3.21
CA CYS A 80 32.19 12.20 4.02
C CYS A 80 31.54 11.54 5.25
N VAL A 81 31.12 12.34 6.22
CA VAL A 81 30.34 11.85 7.38
C VAL A 81 28.89 12.27 7.19
N VAL A 82 27.97 11.31 7.35
CA VAL A 82 26.52 11.56 7.35
C VAL A 82 25.92 11.10 8.68
N LYS A 83 24.80 11.69 9.07
CA LYS A 83 24.00 11.21 10.20
C LYS A 83 22.87 10.33 9.69
N ALA A 84 22.69 9.18 10.29
CA ALA A 84 21.51 8.34 10.10
C ALA A 84 20.51 8.57 11.24
N ASN A 85 19.21 8.48 10.95
CA ASN A 85 18.12 8.51 11.94
C ASN A 85 17.99 7.18 12.72
N HIS A 86 19.14 6.65 13.10
CA HIS A 86 19.34 5.45 13.88
C HIS A 86 19.98 5.83 15.21
N PHE A 87 19.46 5.25 16.28
CA PHE A 87 19.92 5.41 17.65
C PHE A 87 20.43 4.05 18.11
N LEU A 88 21.71 3.96 18.51
CA LEU A 88 22.27 2.68 18.95
C LEU A 88 21.53 2.15 20.18
N ALA A 89 21.25 0.86 20.18
CA ALA A 89 20.57 0.17 21.27
C ALA A 89 21.45 -0.98 21.78
N GLU A 90 21.56 -1.12 23.10
CA GLU A 90 22.29 -2.22 23.73
C GLU A 90 21.43 -3.50 23.68
N ILE A 91 22.07 -4.65 23.47
CA ILE A 91 21.40 -5.95 23.49
C ILE A 91 21.28 -6.38 24.96
N PRO A 92 20.07 -6.67 25.48
CA PRO A 92 19.91 -7.14 26.85
C PRO A 92 20.76 -8.35 27.21
N ASP A 93 21.22 -8.42 28.46
CA ASP A 93 21.82 -9.60 29.08
C ASP A 93 20.82 -10.51 29.80
N LYS A 94 19.52 -10.16 29.80
CA LYS A 94 18.46 -10.94 30.42
C LYS A 94 17.82 -11.91 29.42
N ASP A 95 17.61 -13.16 29.84
CA ASP A 95 16.80 -14.13 29.09
C ASP A 95 15.40 -13.54 28.77
N LEU A 96 14.94 -13.70 27.54
CA LEU A 96 13.60 -13.26 27.14
C LEU A 96 12.68 -14.46 27.02
N THR A 97 11.54 -14.43 27.71
CA THR A 97 10.57 -15.52 27.70
C THR A 97 9.25 -15.09 27.06
N GLN A 98 8.70 -15.92 26.18
CA GLN A 98 7.43 -15.73 25.50
C GLN A 98 6.35 -16.63 26.11
N TYR A 99 5.17 -16.05 26.28
CA TYR A 99 3.95 -16.67 26.77
C TYR A 99 2.80 -16.46 25.78
N ASP A 100 2.02 -17.52 25.57
CA ASP A 100 0.72 -17.46 24.90
C ASP A 100 -0.35 -16.94 25.88
N VAL A 101 -1.14 -15.97 25.40
CA VAL A 101 -2.26 -15.36 26.13
C VAL A 101 -3.58 -15.71 25.46
N LYS A 102 -4.54 -16.21 26.25
CA LYS A 102 -5.92 -16.43 25.84
C LYS A 102 -6.88 -15.67 26.76
N ILE A 103 -7.58 -14.69 26.20
CA ILE A 103 -8.63 -13.93 26.88
C ILE A 103 -10.00 -14.53 26.53
N THR A 104 -10.83 -14.78 27.55
CA THR A 104 -12.20 -15.29 27.42
C THR A 104 -13.16 -14.37 28.19
N PRO A 105 -14.27 -13.86 27.60
CA PRO A 105 -14.68 -14.01 26.19
C PRO A 105 -13.68 -13.41 25.20
N GLU A 106 -13.71 -13.85 23.94
CA GLU A 106 -12.79 -13.34 22.92
C GLU A 106 -13.07 -11.86 22.59
N VAL A 107 -12.03 -11.05 22.62
CA VAL A 107 -12.09 -9.60 22.39
C VAL A 107 -11.30 -9.23 21.14
N THR A 108 -11.99 -8.65 20.16
CA THR A 108 -11.42 -8.23 18.87
C THR A 108 -10.66 -6.90 18.95
N SER A 109 -10.88 -6.11 20.01
CA SER A 109 -10.24 -4.81 20.22
C SER A 109 -8.89 -4.94 20.91
N ARG A 110 -7.80 -4.67 20.17
CA ARG A 110 -6.43 -4.60 20.71
C ARG A 110 -6.29 -3.65 21.92
N CYS A 111 -7.02 -2.53 21.92
CA CYS A 111 -6.97 -1.56 23.01
C CYS A 111 -7.57 -2.16 24.31
N VAL A 112 -8.71 -2.84 24.20
CA VAL A 112 -9.34 -3.53 25.34
C VAL A 112 -8.47 -4.70 25.80
N ASN A 113 -7.86 -5.46 24.88
CA ASN A 113 -6.90 -6.52 25.24
C ASN A 113 -5.71 -5.97 26.04
N ARG A 114 -5.17 -4.80 25.66
CA ARG A 114 -4.10 -4.14 26.42
C ARG A 114 -4.59 -3.68 27.80
N ALA A 115 -5.78 -3.09 27.90
CA ALA A 115 -6.37 -2.71 29.19
C ALA A 115 -6.58 -3.91 30.13
N ILE A 116 -7.02 -5.06 29.61
CA ILE A 116 -7.18 -6.30 30.39
C ILE A 116 -5.83 -6.76 30.96
N ILE A 117 -4.76 -6.73 30.16
CA ILE A 117 -3.42 -7.13 30.63
C ILE A 117 -2.81 -6.08 31.56
N ALA A 118 -3.04 -4.78 31.34
CA ALA A 118 -2.59 -3.74 32.25
C ALA A 118 -3.24 -3.89 33.65
N GLU A 119 -4.54 -4.20 33.71
CA GLU A 119 -5.25 -4.46 34.97
C GLU A 119 -4.82 -5.78 35.61
N LEU A 120 -4.54 -6.83 34.82
CA LEU A 120 -3.93 -8.07 35.31
C LEU A 120 -2.59 -7.80 35.99
N VAL A 121 -1.71 -7.02 35.35
CA VAL A 121 -0.43 -6.64 35.94
C VAL A 121 -0.66 -5.81 37.20
N ARG A 122 -1.58 -4.84 37.20
CA ARG A 122 -1.90 -4.03 38.39
C ARG A 122 -2.34 -4.88 39.59
N LEU A 123 -3.11 -5.95 39.35
CA LEU A 123 -3.65 -6.82 40.40
C LEU A 123 -2.68 -7.91 40.86
N TYR A 124 -1.90 -8.50 39.95
CA TYR A 124 -1.17 -9.76 40.18
C TYR A 124 0.36 -9.64 40.05
N ARG A 125 0.91 -8.43 39.85
CA ARG A 125 2.37 -8.22 39.71
C ARG A 125 3.16 -8.68 40.93
N GLU A 126 2.70 -8.33 42.12
CA GLU A 126 3.40 -8.63 43.38
C GLU A 126 3.24 -10.09 43.78
N SER A 127 2.03 -10.65 43.65
CA SER A 127 1.72 -12.03 44.03
C SER A 127 2.29 -13.07 43.07
N ASP A 128 2.06 -12.90 41.76
CA ASP A 128 2.05 -14.03 40.83
C ASP A 128 2.93 -13.85 39.61
N LEU A 129 3.20 -12.61 39.18
CA LEU A 129 4.17 -12.35 38.10
C LEU A 129 5.63 -12.27 38.62
N GLY A 130 5.81 -12.31 39.94
CA GLY A 130 7.11 -12.21 40.60
C GLY A 130 7.77 -10.85 40.34
N MET A 131 7.03 -9.76 40.59
CA MET A 131 7.39 -8.35 40.36
C MET A 131 7.66 -7.93 38.91
N ARG A 132 7.61 -8.86 37.94
CA ARG A 132 7.93 -8.58 36.53
C ARG A 132 6.92 -7.67 35.85
N LEU A 133 7.40 -6.89 34.88
CA LEU A 133 6.59 -6.02 34.04
C LEU A 133 6.51 -6.59 32.61
N PRO A 134 5.45 -7.34 32.25
CA PRO A 134 5.34 -7.95 30.93
C PRO A 134 5.00 -6.94 29.83
N ALA A 135 5.56 -7.13 28.64
CA ALA A 135 5.15 -6.44 27.41
C ALA A 135 4.19 -7.33 26.59
N TYR A 136 3.23 -6.74 25.87
CA TYR A 136 2.15 -7.49 25.22
C TYR A 136 1.91 -7.03 23.77
N ASP A 137 1.64 -7.96 22.85
CA ASP A 137 1.36 -7.64 21.43
C ASP A 137 -0.07 -7.11 21.18
N GLY A 138 -0.94 -7.15 22.19
CA GLY A 138 -2.35 -6.77 22.11
C GLY A 138 -3.26 -7.85 21.53
N ARG A 139 -2.76 -9.08 21.33
CA ARG A 139 -3.51 -10.20 20.73
C ARG A 139 -3.35 -11.52 21.51
N LYS A 140 -2.14 -12.08 21.55
CA LYS A 140 -1.85 -13.44 21.98
C LYS A 140 -0.44 -13.65 22.54
N SER A 141 0.49 -12.72 22.36
CA SER A 141 1.89 -12.91 22.72
C SER A 141 2.31 -11.94 23.80
N LEU A 142 2.69 -12.47 24.96
CA LEU A 142 3.18 -11.74 26.12
C LEU A 142 4.63 -12.12 26.39
N TYR A 143 5.45 -11.15 26.80
CA TYR A 143 6.88 -11.32 26.94
C TYR A 143 7.34 -10.82 28.31
N THR A 144 8.36 -11.45 28.88
CA THR A 144 8.98 -11.04 30.15
C THR A 144 10.50 -11.16 30.11
N ALA A 145 11.16 -10.33 30.93
CA ALA A 145 12.56 -10.49 31.28
C ALA A 145 12.71 -11.58 32.36
N GLY A 146 13.27 -12.72 31.98
CA GLY A 146 13.26 -13.96 32.74
C GLY A 146 11.87 -14.65 32.76
N ALA A 147 11.84 -15.87 33.30
CA ALA A 147 10.61 -16.67 33.38
C ALA A 147 9.70 -16.24 34.55
N LEU A 148 8.40 -16.18 34.30
CA LEU A 148 7.34 -16.13 35.33
C LEU A 148 7.44 -17.36 36.26
N PRO A 149 6.96 -17.29 37.51
CA PRO A 149 7.03 -18.39 38.49
C PRO A 149 6.01 -19.52 38.21
N PHE A 150 5.52 -19.66 36.98
CA PHE A 150 4.58 -20.69 36.54
C PHE A 150 4.70 -20.95 35.03
N ASP A 151 4.42 -22.18 34.60
CA ASP A 151 4.33 -22.55 33.18
C ASP A 151 2.94 -22.30 32.59
N ALA A 152 1.88 -22.36 33.40
CA ALA A 152 0.52 -22.03 32.98
C ALA A 152 -0.32 -21.53 34.17
N ARG A 153 -1.09 -20.46 33.97
CA ARG A 153 -2.00 -19.93 35.00
C ARG A 153 -3.20 -19.20 34.41
N GLU A 154 -4.35 -19.34 35.06
CA GLU A 154 -5.57 -18.57 34.78
C GLU A 154 -5.72 -17.45 35.81
N PHE A 155 -6.07 -16.25 35.34
CA PHE A 155 -6.34 -15.05 36.12
C PHE A 155 -7.75 -14.56 35.82
N VAL A 156 -8.37 -13.91 36.82
CA VAL A 156 -9.69 -13.29 36.69
C VAL A 156 -9.51 -11.78 36.77
N VAL A 157 -9.85 -11.07 35.71
CA VAL A 157 -9.71 -9.61 35.59
C VAL A 157 -11.09 -9.01 35.42
N ARG A 158 -11.43 -7.99 36.20
CA ARG A 158 -12.67 -7.22 36.01
C ARG A 158 -12.34 -5.86 35.46
N LEU A 159 -12.95 -5.51 34.33
CA LEU A 159 -12.92 -4.15 33.80
C LEU A 159 -14.32 -3.56 33.78
N THR A 160 -14.42 -2.33 34.26
CA THR A 160 -15.59 -1.49 34.03
C THR A 160 -15.61 -1.10 32.55
N ASP A 161 -16.62 -1.57 31.82
CA ASP A 161 -16.75 -1.32 30.39
C ASP A 161 -17.03 0.19 30.15
N GLU A 162 -16.10 0.93 29.52
CA GLU A 162 -16.36 2.29 29.01
C GLU A 162 -17.37 2.23 27.85
N ASP A 163 -18.62 2.05 28.24
CA ASP A 163 -19.86 2.08 27.47
C ASP A 163 -19.72 1.70 25.99
N SER A 164 -19.69 0.38 25.74
CA SER A 164 -19.57 -0.23 24.41
C SER A 164 -20.79 -0.06 23.48
N GLY A 165 -21.66 0.92 23.74
CA GLY A 165 -22.65 1.44 22.77
C GLY A 165 -23.93 0.63 22.61
N THR A 166 -24.22 -0.31 23.53
CA THR A 166 -25.27 -1.35 23.39
C THR A 166 -26.54 -1.14 24.22
N GLY A 167 -26.73 0.02 24.85
CA GLY A 167 -27.95 0.34 25.60
C GLY A 167 -27.89 0.08 27.11
N VAL A 168 -26.88 -0.66 27.59
CA VAL A 168 -26.78 -1.13 28.98
C VAL A 168 -26.00 -0.12 29.86
N PRO A 169 -26.29 0.04 31.17
CA PRO A 169 -25.44 0.77 32.12
C PRO A 169 -24.02 0.16 32.23
N PRO A 170 -23.05 0.85 32.87
CA PRO A 170 -21.71 0.33 33.09
C PRO A 170 -21.79 -1.02 33.80
N ARG A 171 -21.39 -2.08 33.10
CA ARG A 171 -21.25 -3.42 33.68
C ARG A 171 -19.77 -3.69 33.82
N GLU A 172 -19.36 -4.07 35.02
CA GLU A 172 -18.12 -4.82 35.19
C GLU A 172 -18.21 -6.07 34.32
N ARG A 173 -17.24 -6.24 33.43
CA ARG A 173 -17.06 -7.47 32.66
C ARG A 173 -15.89 -8.22 33.25
N GLU A 174 -16.18 -9.46 33.63
CA GLU A 174 -15.17 -10.41 34.05
C GLU A 174 -14.55 -11.09 32.82
N TYR A 175 -13.23 -11.05 32.76
CA TYR A 175 -12.40 -11.67 31.74
C TYR A 175 -11.50 -12.71 32.39
N ARG A 176 -11.49 -13.92 31.83
CA ARG A 176 -10.56 -14.98 32.20
C ARG A 176 -9.37 -14.93 31.27
N VAL A 177 -8.17 -14.76 31.84
CA VAL A 177 -6.92 -14.64 31.09
C VAL A 177 -6.05 -15.83 31.44
N VAL A 178 -5.81 -16.70 30.46
CA VAL A 178 -4.84 -17.80 30.60
C VAL A 178 -3.51 -17.35 30.00
N ILE A 179 -2.44 -17.41 30.79
CA ILE A 179 -1.06 -17.19 30.37
C ILE A 179 -0.33 -18.53 30.42
N LYS A 180 0.31 -18.95 29.33
CA LYS A 180 1.03 -20.23 29.22
C LYS A 180 2.40 -20.03 28.58
N PHE A 181 3.46 -20.64 29.12
CA PHE A 181 4.80 -20.66 28.53
C PHE A 181 4.76 -21.22 27.10
N ALA A 182 5.44 -20.53 26.19
CA ALA A 182 5.54 -20.92 24.78
C ALA A 182 7.00 -21.19 24.36
N ALA A 183 7.91 -20.24 24.57
CA ALA A 183 9.29 -20.32 24.13
C ALA A 183 10.22 -19.37 24.90
N ARG A 184 11.53 -19.52 24.73
CA ARG A 184 12.54 -18.49 25.06
C ARG A 184 13.11 -17.92 23.77
N ALA A 185 13.35 -16.61 23.71
CA ALA A 185 13.96 -15.99 22.54
C ALA A 185 15.49 -16.01 22.66
N ASP A 186 16.16 -16.43 21.59
CA ASP A 186 17.61 -16.62 21.57
C ASP A 186 18.35 -15.29 21.32
N LEU A 187 18.74 -14.62 22.40
CA LEU A 187 19.61 -13.44 22.34
C LEU A 187 21.08 -13.79 22.02
N HIS A 188 21.51 -15.04 22.21
CA HIS A 188 22.86 -15.46 21.82
C HIS A 188 22.97 -15.51 20.29
N HIS A 189 22.01 -16.13 19.61
CA HIS A 189 21.87 -16.10 18.14
C HIS A 189 21.84 -14.65 17.62
N LEU A 190 21.12 -13.74 18.29
CA LEU A 190 21.09 -12.32 17.87
C LEU A 190 22.48 -11.67 17.94
N ARG A 191 23.27 -11.97 18.97
CA ARG A 191 24.67 -11.51 19.10
C ARG A 191 25.57 -12.12 18.03
N GLN A 192 25.46 -13.42 17.74
CA GLN A 192 26.24 -14.07 16.68
C GLN A 192 25.88 -13.56 15.28
N PHE A 193 24.60 -13.27 15.03
CA PHE A 193 24.13 -12.67 13.77
C PHE A 193 24.69 -11.25 13.59
N ILE A 194 24.59 -10.40 14.62
CA ILE A 194 25.16 -9.04 14.59
C ILE A 194 26.69 -9.06 14.43
N ALA A 195 27.37 -10.04 15.04
CA ALA A 195 28.80 -10.28 14.86
C ALA A 195 29.17 -10.90 13.49
N GLY A 196 28.20 -11.15 12.60
CA GLY A 196 28.41 -11.73 11.27
C GLY A 196 28.85 -13.20 11.26
N ARG A 197 28.70 -13.91 12.39
CA ARG A 197 29.07 -15.32 12.57
C ARG A 197 27.96 -16.28 12.14
N GLN A 198 26.71 -15.86 12.26
CA GLN A 198 25.54 -16.53 11.68
C GLN A 198 24.93 -15.68 10.55
N ALA A 199 24.28 -16.32 9.58
CA ALA A 199 23.76 -15.67 8.37
C ALA A 199 22.24 -15.43 8.44
N ASP A 200 21.56 -16.18 9.29
CA ASP A 200 20.14 -16.13 9.59
C ASP A 200 19.88 -15.21 10.77
N ALA A 201 18.95 -14.26 10.61
CA ALA A 201 18.56 -13.31 11.63
C ALA A 201 17.44 -13.89 12.51
N PRO A 202 17.57 -13.96 13.84
CA PRO A 202 16.49 -14.39 14.73
C PRO A 202 15.41 -13.30 14.80
N GLN A 203 14.40 -13.45 13.93
CA GLN A 203 13.30 -12.48 13.79
C GLN A 203 12.47 -12.40 15.07
N GLU A 204 12.33 -13.52 15.79
CA GLU A 204 11.61 -13.65 17.04
C GLU A 204 12.22 -12.72 18.10
N ALA A 205 13.54 -12.76 18.29
CA ALA A 205 14.25 -11.92 19.25
C ALA A 205 14.10 -10.42 18.92
N VAL A 206 14.27 -10.04 17.64
CA VAL A 206 14.08 -8.65 17.19
C VAL A 206 12.62 -8.21 17.37
N GLN A 207 11.64 -9.10 17.12
CA GLN A 207 10.22 -8.82 17.32
C GLN A 207 9.86 -8.63 18.79
N VAL A 208 10.41 -9.42 19.72
CA VAL A 208 10.20 -9.22 21.17
C VAL A 208 10.65 -7.82 21.57
N LEU A 209 11.88 -7.44 21.19
CA LEU A 209 12.45 -6.14 21.54
C LEU A 209 11.70 -4.97 20.87
N ASP A 210 11.22 -5.13 19.63
CA ASP A 210 10.35 -4.14 18.97
C ASP A 210 9.02 -3.97 19.74
N ILE A 211 8.41 -5.05 20.22
CA ILE A 211 7.15 -5.00 20.99
C ILE A 211 7.35 -4.30 22.34
N VAL A 212 8.44 -4.60 23.05
CA VAL A 212 8.79 -3.97 24.34
C VAL A 212 8.89 -2.45 24.20
N LEU A 213 9.71 -1.97 23.26
CA LEU A 213 9.89 -0.53 23.02
C LEU A 213 8.64 0.19 22.51
N ARG A 214 7.60 -0.55 22.16
CA ARG A 214 6.33 -0.04 21.63
C ARG A 214 5.20 -0.09 22.64
N GLU A 215 5.39 -0.69 23.82
CA GLU A 215 4.36 -0.84 24.84
C GLU A 215 3.90 0.54 25.36
N LEU A 216 4.82 1.33 25.92
CA LEU A 216 4.54 2.68 26.42
C LEU A 216 4.05 3.63 25.31
N ALA A 217 4.68 3.59 24.14
CA ALA A 217 4.27 4.39 22.98
C ALA A 217 2.85 4.06 22.50
N SER A 218 2.41 2.80 22.60
CA SER A 218 1.04 2.37 22.25
C SER A 218 -0.02 2.83 23.26
N GLN A 219 0.40 3.22 24.47
CA GLN A 219 -0.47 3.77 25.51
C GLN A 219 -0.57 5.30 25.39
N ARG A 220 0.52 5.98 25.01
CA ARG A 220 0.60 7.43 24.83
C ARG A 220 0.03 7.96 23.51
N TYR A 221 0.05 7.15 22.44
CA TYR A 221 -0.19 7.63 21.07
C TYR A 221 -1.13 6.73 20.26
N VAL A 222 -1.73 7.28 19.20
CA VAL A 222 -2.54 6.50 18.25
C VAL A 222 -1.62 5.66 17.36
N ALA A 223 -1.47 4.38 17.71
CA ALA A 223 -0.65 3.42 16.99
C ALA A 223 -1.29 2.95 15.67
N ILE A 224 -0.62 3.20 14.54
CA ILE A 224 -1.01 2.80 13.19
C ILE A 224 0.18 2.08 12.54
N GLY A 225 0.12 0.75 12.46
CA GLY A 225 1.19 -0.07 11.88
C GLY A 225 2.44 -0.09 12.78
N ARG A 226 3.52 0.54 12.31
CA ARG A 226 4.77 0.81 13.05
C ARG A 226 4.95 2.31 13.38
N SER A 227 3.91 3.12 13.19
CA SER A 227 3.95 4.57 13.46
C SER A 227 2.98 4.98 14.57
N PHE A 228 3.33 6.02 15.29
CA PHE A 228 2.60 6.58 16.43
C PHE A 228 2.26 8.04 16.17
N TYR A 229 1.01 8.44 16.36
CA TYR A 229 0.53 9.80 16.03
C TYR A 229 -0.19 10.44 17.21
N SER A 230 -0.02 11.74 17.39
CA SER A 230 -0.73 12.55 18.39
C SER A 230 -0.79 14.03 17.92
N PRO A 231 -1.81 14.80 18.35
CA PRO A 231 -1.88 16.24 18.11
C PRO A 231 -0.85 17.05 18.92
N ASP A 232 -0.29 16.45 19.97
CA ASP A 232 0.63 17.10 20.93
C ASP A 232 2.09 17.09 20.43
N ILE A 233 2.46 16.13 19.59
CA ILE A 233 3.78 16.05 18.94
C ILE A 233 4.01 17.30 18.07
N ARG A 234 2.98 17.71 17.31
CA ARG A 234 2.95 18.97 16.57
C ARG A 234 1.49 19.36 16.30
N ARG A 235 1.18 20.65 16.53
CA ARG A 235 -0.12 21.26 16.24
C ARG A 235 -0.68 20.81 14.87
N PRO A 236 -1.85 20.13 14.84
CA PRO A 236 -2.48 19.68 13.61
C PRO A 236 -2.71 20.80 12.60
N GLN A 237 -2.59 20.47 11.31
CA GLN A 237 -2.84 21.41 10.20
C GLN A 237 -4.08 20.98 9.43
N ARG A 238 -5.01 21.91 9.18
CA ARG A 238 -6.24 21.62 8.43
C ARG A 238 -5.93 21.31 6.97
N LEU A 239 -6.47 20.20 6.47
CA LEU A 239 -6.39 19.77 5.08
C LEU A 239 -7.64 20.16 4.26
N GLY A 240 -8.75 20.47 4.95
CA GLY A 240 -10.05 20.80 4.35
C GLY A 240 -11.01 19.61 4.31
N ASP A 241 -12.29 19.87 4.05
CA ASP A 241 -13.40 18.90 4.13
C ASP A 241 -13.50 18.16 5.49
N GLY A 242 -13.23 18.86 6.60
CA GLY A 242 -13.24 18.28 7.95
C GLY A 242 -12.06 17.35 8.27
N LEU A 243 -10.97 17.42 7.49
CA LEU A 243 -9.75 16.66 7.72
C LEU A 243 -8.61 17.55 8.23
N GLN A 244 -7.77 16.96 9.08
CA GLN A 244 -6.53 17.54 9.59
C GLN A 244 -5.37 16.55 9.43
N SER A 245 -4.14 17.04 9.32
CA SER A 245 -2.94 16.21 9.41
C SER A 245 -2.46 16.15 10.86
N TRP A 246 -2.16 14.94 11.33
CA TRP A 246 -1.41 14.74 12.57
C TRP A 246 0.02 14.34 12.23
N CYS A 247 0.96 14.86 13.03
CA CYS A 247 2.33 14.38 13.01
C CYS A 247 2.51 13.20 13.96
N GLY A 248 3.61 12.50 13.77
CA GLY A 248 3.92 11.27 14.45
C GLY A 248 5.28 10.76 14.03
N PHE A 249 5.66 9.60 14.54
CA PHE A 249 6.93 8.98 14.21
C PHE A 249 6.76 7.50 13.88
N TYR A 250 7.51 7.04 12.89
CA TYR A 250 7.80 5.63 12.67
C TYR A 250 8.81 5.15 13.70
N GLN A 251 8.64 3.93 14.19
CA GLN A 251 9.58 3.25 15.07
C GLN A 251 9.79 1.82 14.60
N SER A 252 11.05 1.40 14.47
CA SER A 252 11.40 0.00 14.22
C SER A 252 12.79 -0.30 14.76
N LEU A 253 12.92 -1.38 15.53
CA LEU A 253 14.22 -1.89 15.91
C LEU A 253 14.87 -2.65 14.74
N ARG A 254 16.17 -2.48 14.51
CA ARG A 254 16.91 -2.99 13.34
C ARG A 254 18.32 -3.48 13.73
N PRO A 255 18.70 -4.74 13.42
CA PRO A 255 20.09 -5.17 13.50
C PRO A 255 20.90 -4.55 12.35
N THR A 256 22.10 -4.04 12.66
CA THR A 256 22.99 -3.38 11.69
C THR A 256 24.44 -3.81 11.92
N GLN A 257 25.35 -3.43 11.01
CA GLN A 257 26.79 -3.68 11.18
C GLN A 257 27.43 -2.91 12.35
N MET A 258 26.73 -1.94 12.94
CA MET A 258 27.19 -1.19 14.12
C MET A 258 26.60 -1.73 15.43
N GLY A 259 25.80 -2.81 15.36
CA GLY A 259 25.00 -3.30 16.48
C GLY A 259 23.49 -3.18 16.22
N LEU A 260 22.72 -3.36 17.29
CA LEU A 260 21.28 -3.15 17.29
C LEU A 260 20.99 -1.63 17.29
N SER A 261 19.95 -1.20 16.58
CA SER A 261 19.61 0.22 16.48
C SER A 261 18.11 0.46 16.39
N LEU A 262 17.62 1.49 17.06
CA LEU A 262 16.26 1.99 16.91
C LEU A 262 16.23 3.00 15.76
N ASN A 263 15.48 2.69 14.71
CA ASN A 263 15.19 3.63 13.63
C ASN A 263 13.94 4.46 14.01
N ILE A 264 14.07 5.79 13.99
CA ILE A 264 12.97 6.74 14.22
C ILE A 264 12.89 7.68 13.03
N ASP A 265 11.71 7.85 12.43
CA ASP A 265 11.51 8.85 11.37
C ASP A 265 10.19 9.61 11.51
N MET A 266 10.17 10.89 11.16
CA MET A 266 8.94 11.69 11.21
C MET A 266 7.97 11.27 10.12
N SER A 267 6.69 11.17 10.49
CA SER A 267 5.59 10.78 9.61
C SER A 267 4.37 11.66 9.86
N SER A 268 3.54 11.85 8.82
CA SER A 268 2.25 12.54 8.97
C SER A 268 1.16 11.81 8.19
N THR A 269 -0.04 11.77 8.74
CA THR A 269 -1.19 11.16 8.08
C THR A 269 -2.46 11.95 8.36
N ALA A 270 -3.49 11.74 7.54
CA ALA A 270 -4.77 12.42 7.68
C ALA A 270 -5.62 11.77 8.77
N PHE A 271 -6.21 12.62 9.61
CA PHE A 271 -7.19 12.30 10.64
C PHE A 271 -8.45 13.12 10.40
N ILE A 272 -9.58 12.60 10.87
CA ILE A 272 -10.85 13.33 10.88
C ILE A 272 -10.80 14.35 12.03
N GLU A 273 -11.18 15.60 11.76
CA GLU A 273 -11.21 16.66 12.76
C GLU A 273 -12.36 16.41 13.76
N ALA A 274 -12.10 16.62 15.07
CA ALA A 274 -13.03 16.32 16.16
C ALA A 274 -14.11 17.41 16.33
N LEU A 275 -14.86 17.65 15.26
CA LEU A 275 -15.88 18.71 15.15
C LEU A 275 -17.28 18.24 15.57
N PRO A 276 -18.18 19.16 15.93
CA PRO A 276 -19.63 18.92 15.82
C PRO A 276 -19.98 18.36 14.43
N VAL A 277 -20.90 17.40 14.36
CA VAL A 277 -21.19 16.73 13.07
C VAL A 277 -21.77 17.70 12.04
N ILE A 278 -22.50 18.72 12.49
CA ILE A 278 -23.00 19.82 11.64
C ILE A 278 -21.86 20.59 10.98
N ASP A 279 -20.85 21.03 11.74
CA ASP A 279 -19.69 21.77 11.21
C ASP A 279 -18.90 20.93 10.21
N PHE A 280 -18.72 19.64 10.51
CA PHE A 280 -18.08 18.68 9.60
C PHE A 280 -18.86 18.53 8.28
N VAL A 281 -20.19 18.48 8.35
CA VAL A 281 -21.09 18.45 7.19
C VAL A 281 -21.01 19.75 6.38
N ALA A 282 -21.02 20.91 7.05
CA ALA A 282 -20.86 22.22 6.41
C ALA A 282 -19.52 22.31 5.65
N GLN A 283 -18.42 21.86 6.26
CA GLN A 283 -17.10 21.82 5.61
C GLN A 283 -17.10 20.91 4.37
N ILE A 284 -17.70 19.72 4.43
CA ILE A 284 -17.79 18.80 3.27
C ILE A 284 -18.62 19.39 2.13
N LEU A 285 -19.67 20.16 2.42
CA LEU A 285 -20.49 20.79 1.39
C LEU A 285 -19.90 22.11 0.87
N GLY A 286 -19.04 22.78 1.64
CA GLY A 286 -18.52 24.11 1.34
C GLY A 286 -19.61 25.18 1.33
N LYS A 287 -20.67 24.98 2.13
CA LYS A 287 -21.88 25.82 2.19
C LYS A 287 -22.46 25.81 3.60
N ASP A 288 -23.20 26.86 3.93
CA ASP A 288 -24.08 26.81 5.10
C ASP A 288 -25.14 25.71 4.96
N VAL A 289 -25.41 25.02 6.07
CA VAL A 289 -26.41 23.95 6.21
C VAL A 289 -27.45 24.28 7.29
N MET A 290 -27.26 25.38 8.03
CA MET A 290 -28.13 25.79 9.13
C MET A 290 -29.45 26.41 8.64
N SER A 291 -29.47 26.92 7.41
CA SER A 291 -30.60 27.68 6.86
C SER A 291 -31.47 26.93 5.85
N ARG A 292 -31.05 25.76 5.34
CA ARG A 292 -31.77 25.07 4.23
C ARG A 292 -31.70 23.54 4.30
N PRO A 293 -32.76 22.82 3.86
CA PRO A 293 -32.73 21.37 3.65
C PRO A 293 -31.63 20.91 2.69
N LEU A 294 -31.17 19.68 2.87
CA LEU A 294 -30.15 19.07 2.02
C LEU A 294 -30.78 18.46 0.76
N SER A 295 -30.23 18.76 -0.41
CA SER A 295 -30.57 18.03 -1.64
C SER A 295 -30.11 16.57 -1.57
N ASP A 296 -30.75 15.66 -2.32
CA ASP A 296 -30.37 14.25 -2.34
C ASP A 296 -28.91 14.00 -2.74
N ALA A 297 -28.39 14.78 -3.69
CA ALA A 297 -26.97 14.71 -4.07
C ALA A 297 -26.04 15.04 -2.89
N ASN A 298 -26.37 16.07 -2.10
CA ASN A 298 -25.63 16.43 -0.88
C ASN A 298 -25.79 15.36 0.21
N ARG A 299 -27.01 14.83 0.41
CA ARG A 299 -27.32 13.76 1.37
C ARG A 299 -26.52 12.49 1.07
N ILE A 300 -26.43 12.09 -0.21
CA ILE A 300 -25.61 10.96 -0.67
C ILE A 300 -24.11 11.22 -0.43
N LYS A 301 -23.62 12.43 -0.72
CA LYS A 301 -22.22 12.84 -0.44
C LYS A 301 -21.89 12.71 1.04
N ILE A 302 -22.74 13.24 1.92
CA ILE A 302 -22.59 13.20 3.38
C ILE A 302 -22.67 11.75 3.90
N LYS A 303 -23.65 10.96 3.43
CA LYS A 303 -23.78 9.53 3.76
C LYS A 303 -22.49 8.75 3.42
N LYS A 304 -21.87 9.03 2.26
CA LYS A 304 -20.58 8.41 1.86
C LYS A 304 -19.40 8.89 2.72
N ALA A 305 -19.43 10.14 3.20
CA ALA A 305 -18.39 10.68 4.08
C ALA A 305 -18.47 10.10 5.51
N LEU A 306 -19.63 10.22 6.16
CA LEU A 306 -19.88 9.83 7.56
C LEU A 306 -19.96 8.32 7.80
N ARG A 307 -20.30 7.49 6.79
CA ARG A 307 -20.40 6.03 6.98
C ARG A 307 -19.10 5.44 7.53
N GLY A 308 -19.20 4.80 8.68
CA GLY A 308 -18.11 4.15 9.39
C GLY A 308 -17.36 5.04 10.39
N VAL A 309 -17.64 6.34 10.44
CA VAL A 309 -17.08 7.29 11.42
C VAL A 309 -17.72 7.07 12.80
N LYS A 310 -16.96 7.26 13.87
CA LYS A 310 -17.43 7.26 15.26
C LYS A 310 -17.79 8.67 15.71
N VAL A 311 -18.90 8.81 16.42
CA VAL A 311 -19.37 10.04 17.06
C VAL A 311 -19.65 9.79 18.54
N GLU A 312 -19.46 10.80 19.37
CA GLU A 312 -19.94 10.86 20.75
C GLU A 312 -21.19 11.73 20.84
N VAL A 313 -22.13 11.37 21.71
CA VAL A 313 -23.33 12.19 21.97
C VAL A 313 -23.03 13.33 22.93
N THR A 314 -23.62 14.50 22.66
CA THR A 314 -23.43 15.73 23.44
C THR A 314 -24.66 16.13 24.27
N HIS A 315 -25.84 15.58 23.97
CA HIS A 315 -27.11 15.88 24.65
C HIS A 315 -27.26 15.30 26.07
N ARG A 316 -26.20 14.71 26.64
CA ARG A 316 -26.19 14.10 27.97
C ARG A 316 -24.96 14.58 28.73
N GLU A 317 -25.16 15.34 29.79
CA GLU A 317 -24.07 15.99 30.54
C GLU A 317 -23.07 14.97 31.11
N ASN A 318 -23.57 13.88 31.69
CA ASN A 318 -22.76 12.87 32.39
C ASN A 318 -22.38 11.64 31.54
N VAL A 319 -22.82 11.53 30.28
CA VAL A 319 -22.63 10.29 29.47
C VAL A 319 -22.29 10.58 28.01
N ARG A 320 -21.00 10.67 27.68
CA ARG A 320 -20.49 10.86 26.30
C ARG A 320 -20.36 9.55 25.54
N ARG A 321 -21.51 8.92 25.28
CA ARG A 321 -21.58 7.60 24.64
C ARG A 321 -21.11 7.62 23.18
N LYS A 322 -20.25 6.69 22.81
CA LYS A 322 -19.61 6.59 21.48
C LYS A 322 -20.38 5.60 20.60
N TYR A 323 -20.74 6.02 19.38
CA TYR A 323 -21.46 5.23 18.38
C TYR A 323 -20.75 5.24 17.03
N ARG A 324 -20.92 4.19 16.22
CA ARG A 324 -20.43 4.15 14.84
C ARG A 324 -21.58 4.37 13.85
N ILE A 325 -21.42 5.33 12.95
CA ILE A 325 -22.43 5.69 11.94
C ILE A 325 -22.54 4.59 10.88
N SER A 326 -23.73 4.03 10.72
CA SER A 326 -24.07 3.08 9.65
C SER A 326 -24.61 3.80 8.40
N GLY A 327 -25.28 4.94 8.59
CA GLY A 327 -25.87 5.73 7.51
C GLY A 327 -26.47 7.06 7.97
N VAL A 328 -27.27 7.67 7.09
CA VAL A 328 -28.01 8.92 7.29
C VAL A 328 -29.42 8.67 6.74
N THR A 329 -30.45 9.23 7.40
CA THR A 329 -31.86 9.03 7.03
C THR A 329 -32.21 9.62 5.66
N ALA A 330 -33.39 9.27 5.15
CA ALA A 330 -33.98 9.92 3.96
C ALA A 330 -34.78 11.16 4.35
N GLN A 331 -35.65 11.02 5.34
CA GLN A 331 -36.45 12.09 5.90
C GLN A 331 -35.64 13.01 6.84
N PRO A 332 -36.03 14.29 6.95
CA PRO A 332 -35.51 15.21 7.95
C PRO A 332 -35.93 14.81 9.38
N THR A 333 -35.26 15.36 10.39
CA THR A 333 -35.46 14.97 11.80
C THR A 333 -36.88 15.27 12.33
N HIS A 334 -37.55 16.31 11.83
CA HIS A 334 -38.92 16.64 12.25
C HIS A 334 -40.00 15.71 11.67
N GLU A 335 -39.77 15.08 10.53
CA GLU A 335 -40.69 14.07 9.94
C GLU A 335 -40.42 12.65 10.46
N LEU A 336 -39.30 12.45 11.16
CA LEU A 336 -38.82 11.12 11.50
C LEU A 336 -39.48 10.60 12.78
N ILE A 337 -40.35 9.61 12.60
CA ILE A 337 -40.99 8.85 13.69
C ILE A 337 -40.33 7.48 13.87
N PHE A 338 -40.28 6.99 15.12
CA PHE A 338 -39.73 5.67 15.45
C PHE A 338 -40.46 5.03 16.63
N PRO A 339 -40.48 3.69 16.74
CA PRO A 339 -41.06 2.99 17.89
C PRO A 339 -40.12 3.09 19.10
N ILE A 340 -40.64 3.54 20.24
CA ILE A 340 -39.89 3.65 21.49
C ILE A 340 -39.70 2.28 22.17
N ASP A 341 -40.71 1.42 22.06
CA ASP A 341 -40.81 0.14 22.76
C ASP A 341 -41.25 -1.00 21.83
N ASP A 342 -41.24 -2.22 22.38
CA ASP A 342 -41.68 -3.41 21.65
C ASP A 342 -43.22 -3.48 21.50
N GLN A 343 -43.95 -2.49 22.06
CA GLN A 343 -45.39 -2.27 21.88
C GLN A 343 -45.70 -1.36 20.68
N MET A 344 -44.67 -0.90 19.97
CA MET A 344 -44.75 -0.03 18.79
C MET A 344 -45.34 1.36 19.06
N ASN A 345 -45.16 1.90 20.27
CA ASN A 345 -45.51 3.29 20.55
C ASN A 345 -44.62 4.24 19.74
N MET A 346 -45.19 4.85 18.70
CA MET A 346 -44.49 5.73 17.76
C MET A 346 -44.37 7.15 18.31
N LYS A 347 -43.20 7.77 18.17
CA LYS A 347 -42.96 9.17 18.51
C LYS A 347 -41.98 9.83 17.54
N SER A 348 -42.07 11.15 17.36
CA SER A 348 -41.05 11.87 16.58
C SER A 348 -39.73 11.93 17.35
N VAL A 349 -38.61 12.02 16.63
CA VAL A 349 -37.29 12.25 17.24
C VAL A 349 -37.25 13.59 18.00
N VAL A 350 -37.97 14.62 17.53
CA VAL A 350 -38.01 15.94 18.17
C VAL A 350 -38.69 15.89 19.54
N GLU A 351 -39.88 15.29 19.63
CA GLU A 351 -40.61 15.15 20.90
C GLU A 351 -39.83 14.26 21.88
N TYR A 352 -39.28 13.13 21.40
CA TYR A 352 -38.49 12.23 22.22
C TYR A 352 -37.27 12.91 22.84
N PHE A 353 -36.51 13.70 22.07
CA PHE A 353 -35.34 14.42 22.59
C PHE A 353 -35.71 15.53 23.57
N LYS A 354 -36.82 16.24 23.31
CA LYS A 354 -37.33 17.31 24.18
C LYS A 354 -37.81 16.77 25.52
N GLU A 355 -38.58 15.68 25.54
CA GLU A 355 -39.14 15.11 26.77
C GLU A 355 -38.13 14.28 27.56
N MET A 356 -37.31 13.45 26.91
CA MET A 356 -36.40 12.53 27.62
C MET A 356 -35.10 13.19 28.08
N TYR A 357 -34.66 14.26 27.43
CA TYR A 357 -33.36 14.89 27.69
C TYR A 357 -33.42 16.42 27.85
N GLY A 358 -34.61 17.04 27.77
CA GLY A 358 -34.73 18.51 27.75
C GLY A 358 -34.12 19.17 26.51
N PHE A 359 -33.71 18.40 25.51
CA PHE A 359 -32.88 18.86 24.40
C PHE A 359 -33.75 19.37 23.25
N THR A 360 -33.80 20.68 23.04
CA THR A 360 -34.64 21.30 22.00
C THR A 360 -33.91 21.37 20.66
N ILE A 361 -34.35 20.54 19.71
CA ILE A 361 -33.73 20.43 18.38
C ILE A 361 -33.96 21.70 17.56
N GLN A 362 -32.88 22.35 17.13
CA GLN A 362 -32.93 23.57 16.32
C GLN A 362 -32.87 23.25 14.82
N GLN A 363 -32.00 22.33 14.44
CA GLN A 363 -31.66 22.00 13.06
C GLN A 363 -32.51 20.84 12.54
N SER A 364 -33.82 20.91 12.78
CA SER A 364 -34.76 19.80 12.57
C SER A 364 -35.02 19.46 11.09
N HIS A 365 -34.64 20.34 10.15
CA HIS A 365 -34.63 20.08 8.70
C HIS A 365 -33.46 19.21 8.24
N LEU A 366 -32.44 19.00 9.07
CA LEU A 366 -31.35 18.08 8.76
C LEU A 366 -31.76 16.62 9.02
N PRO A 367 -31.24 15.65 8.26
CA PRO A 367 -31.51 14.23 8.51
C PRO A 367 -30.77 13.72 9.76
N CYS A 368 -31.28 12.66 10.37
CA CYS A 368 -30.62 11.99 11.48
C CYS A 368 -29.46 11.08 11.02
N LEU A 369 -28.49 10.89 11.90
CA LEU A 369 -27.50 9.84 11.82
C LEU A 369 -28.15 8.51 12.20
N MET A 370 -27.87 7.47 11.43
CA MET A 370 -28.24 6.09 11.79
C MET A 370 -27.05 5.42 12.46
N VAL A 371 -27.26 4.87 13.66
CA VAL A 371 -26.26 4.11 14.42
C VAL A 371 -26.85 2.80 14.93
N GLY A 372 -25.98 1.88 15.39
CA GLY A 372 -26.41 0.56 15.86
C GLY A 372 -26.52 -0.50 14.75
N ASN A 373 -27.23 -1.59 15.04
CA ASN A 373 -27.35 -2.75 14.16
C ASN A 373 -28.52 -2.59 13.18
N GLN A 374 -28.47 -3.19 11.99
CA GLN A 374 -29.51 -3.05 10.97
C GLN A 374 -30.91 -3.50 11.43
N LYS A 375 -30.99 -4.38 12.43
CA LYS A 375 -32.26 -4.86 13.03
C LYS A 375 -32.85 -3.94 14.10
N LYS A 376 -32.07 -3.00 14.66
CA LYS A 376 -32.54 -2.01 15.66
C LYS A 376 -31.71 -0.74 15.46
N ALA A 377 -32.15 0.08 14.50
CA ALA A 377 -31.49 1.32 14.12
C ALA A 377 -31.84 2.42 15.12
N ASN A 378 -30.83 3.04 15.71
CA ASN A 378 -31.00 4.20 16.57
C ASN A 378 -30.77 5.47 15.74
N TYR A 379 -31.62 6.47 15.94
CA TYR A 379 -31.54 7.76 15.25
C TYR A 379 -30.96 8.82 16.19
N LEU A 380 -29.93 9.55 15.72
CA LEU A 380 -29.30 10.64 16.46
C LEU A 380 -29.33 11.93 15.61
N PRO A 381 -29.89 13.04 16.11
CA PRO A 381 -29.76 14.36 15.48
C PRO A 381 -28.29 14.76 15.30
N MET A 382 -27.95 15.40 14.18
CA MET A 382 -26.56 15.79 13.88
C MET A 382 -25.99 16.80 14.89
N GLU A 383 -26.80 17.73 15.37
CA GLU A 383 -26.48 18.70 16.43
C GLU A 383 -26.18 18.05 17.78
N ALA A 384 -26.79 16.90 18.07
CA ALA A 384 -26.59 16.15 19.33
C ALA A 384 -25.34 15.25 19.32
N CYS A 385 -24.45 15.42 18.33
CA CYS A 385 -23.29 14.57 18.05
C CYS A 385 -22.01 15.36 17.72
N LYS A 386 -20.88 14.86 18.23
CA LYS A 386 -19.51 15.33 17.91
C LYS A 386 -18.69 14.16 17.36
N ILE A 387 -17.78 14.40 16.42
CA ILE A 387 -16.85 13.38 15.92
C ILE A 387 -15.79 13.06 16.97
N VAL A 388 -15.58 11.76 17.22
CA VAL A 388 -14.56 11.27 18.15
C VAL A 388 -13.16 11.52 17.57
N GLU A 389 -12.24 12.00 18.40
CA GLU A 389 -10.85 12.25 18.02
C GLU A 389 -10.04 10.96 17.73
N GLY A 390 -8.85 11.08 17.12
CA GLY A 390 -7.95 9.95 16.87
C GLY A 390 -8.40 9.01 15.74
N GLN A 391 -9.38 9.41 14.92
CA GLN A 391 -9.85 8.61 13.79
C GLN A 391 -9.05 8.87 12.52
N ARG A 392 -8.19 7.92 12.14
CA ARG A 392 -7.44 7.95 10.88
C ARG A 392 -8.39 8.00 9.68
N TYR A 393 -8.13 8.91 8.74
CA TYR A 393 -8.79 8.90 7.43
C TYR A 393 -8.07 7.92 6.49
N THR A 394 -8.80 6.93 5.97
CA THR A 394 -8.23 5.84 5.13
C THR A 394 -8.58 5.94 3.65
N LYS A 395 -9.47 6.85 3.26
CA LYS A 395 -9.87 7.07 1.87
C LYS A 395 -8.83 7.97 1.17
N ARG A 396 -8.79 7.93 -0.15
CA ARG A 396 -7.90 8.79 -0.96
C ARG A 396 -8.21 10.28 -0.73
N LEU A 397 -7.17 11.07 -0.47
CA LEU A 397 -7.23 12.52 -0.38
C LEU A 397 -7.39 13.15 -1.78
N ASN A 398 -8.08 14.28 -1.86
CA ASN A 398 -8.17 15.06 -3.09
C ASN A 398 -6.87 15.86 -3.36
N GLU A 399 -6.67 16.38 -4.57
CA GLU A 399 -5.41 17.07 -4.95
C GLU A 399 -5.07 18.27 -4.06
N LYS A 400 -6.09 19.00 -3.56
CA LYS A 400 -5.88 20.13 -2.64
C LYS A 400 -5.40 19.63 -1.28
N GLN A 401 -6.02 18.57 -0.74
CA GLN A 401 -5.62 17.92 0.50
C GLN A 401 -4.22 17.31 0.41
N ILE A 402 -3.88 16.65 -0.71
CA ILE A 402 -2.53 16.13 -0.98
C ILE A 402 -1.52 17.28 -1.01
N THR A 403 -1.82 18.37 -1.72
CA THR A 403 -0.95 19.56 -1.78
C THR A 403 -0.74 20.19 -0.40
N SER A 404 -1.80 20.29 0.40
CA SER A 404 -1.73 20.79 1.79
C SER A 404 -0.90 19.87 2.69
N LEU A 405 -1.07 18.55 2.58
CA LEU A 405 -0.28 17.58 3.33
C LEU A 405 1.21 17.63 2.93
N LEU A 406 1.51 17.74 1.63
CA LEU A 406 2.88 17.90 1.12
C LEU A 406 3.54 19.18 1.63
N LYS A 407 2.81 20.30 1.73
CA LYS A 407 3.35 21.55 2.33
C LYS A 407 3.73 21.38 3.81
N VAL A 408 3.11 20.44 4.52
CA VAL A 408 3.39 20.16 5.94
C VAL A 408 4.51 19.12 6.10
N THR A 409 4.65 18.18 5.16
CA THR A 409 5.64 17.08 5.24
C THR A 409 6.96 17.34 4.51
N CYS A 410 6.99 18.24 3.52
CA CYS A 410 8.21 18.61 2.79
C CYS A 410 9.12 19.54 3.61
N GLN A 411 9.80 18.97 4.61
CA GLN A 411 10.76 19.67 5.48
C GLN A 411 12.20 19.56 4.96
N ARG A 412 13.07 20.51 5.35
CA ARG A 412 14.50 20.41 5.06
C ARG A 412 15.17 19.38 5.99
N PRO A 413 16.26 18.71 5.57
CA PRO A 413 16.91 17.67 6.38
C PRO A 413 17.29 18.12 7.80
N ARG A 414 17.76 19.36 7.98
CA ARG A 414 18.10 19.92 9.31
C ARG A 414 16.88 20.12 10.23
N GLU A 415 15.75 20.53 9.67
CA GLU A 415 14.48 20.67 10.42
C GLU A 415 14.00 19.27 10.85
N LYS A 416 14.03 18.30 9.93
CA LYS A 416 13.68 16.91 10.21
C LYS A 416 14.61 16.27 11.25
N GLU A 417 15.91 16.58 11.23
CA GLU A 417 16.88 16.14 12.24
C GLU A 417 16.48 16.62 13.65
N MET A 418 16.12 17.91 13.78
CA MET A 418 15.68 18.49 15.05
C MET A 418 14.37 17.85 15.55
N ASP A 419 13.41 17.61 14.66
CA ASP A 419 12.14 16.97 15.00
C ASP A 419 12.32 15.53 15.51
N ILE A 420 13.22 14.76 14.88
CA ILE A 420 13.54 13.38 15.29
C ILE A 420 14.19 13.39 16.68
N LEU A 421 15.18 14.26 16.91
CA LEU A 421 15.84 14.41 18.21
C LEU A 421 14.85 14.83 19.31
N GLN A 422 13.97 15.81 19.02
CA GLN A 422 12.92 16.24 19.94
C GLN A 422 11.96 15.08 20.27
N THR A 423 11.58 14.28 19.28
CA THR A 423 10.70 13.12 19.47
C THR A 423 11.34 12.05 20.36
N VAL A 424 12.63 11.75 20.16
CA VAL A 424 13.37 10.81 21.02
C VAL A 424 13.43 11.29 22.46
N HIS A 425 13.74 12.57 22.67
CA HIS A 425 13.77 13.18 24.02
C HIS A 425 12.37 13.20 24.68
N GLN A 426 11.31 13.53 23.93
CA GLN A 426 9.92 13.49 24.42
C GLN A 426 9.44 12.08 24.75
N ASN A 427 9.97 11.05 24.09
CA ASN A 427 9.62 9.67 24.39
C ASN A 427 10.28 9.16 25.68
N GLY A 428 11.48 9.65 26.02
CA GLY A 428 12.17 9.32 27.27
C GLY A 428 12.47 7.82 27.40
N TYR A 429 13.10 7.23 26.37
CA TYR A 429 13.39 5.79 26.34
C TYR A 429 14.34 5.34 27.47
N ASP A 430 15.18 6.26 27.97
CA ASP A 430 16.02 6.11 29.17
C ASP A 430 15.19 5.96 30.47
N GLN A 431 13.95 6.45 30.47
CA GLN A 431 13.01 6.44 31.59
C GLN A 431 11.90 5.40 31.44
N ASP A 432 11.72 4.81 30.25
CA ASP A 432 10.70 3.81 29.96
C ASP A 432 10.84 2.57 30.89
N PRO A 433 9.82 2.25 31.71
CA PRO A 433 9.89 1.14 32.66
C PRO A 433 9.97 -0.23 31.98
N TYR A 434 9.42 -0.38 30.77
CA TYR A 434 9.51 -1.61 29.98
C TYR A 434 10.92 -1.76 29.39
N ALA A 435 11.52 -0.68 28.88
CA ALA A 435 12.91 -0.72 28.41
C ALA A 435 13.88 -1.10 29.56
N LYS A 436 13.72 -0.48 30.74
CA LYS A 436 14.50 -0.79 31.95
C LYS A 436 14.33 -2.24 32.43
N GLU A 437 13.08 -2.72 32.49
CA GLU A 437 12.78 -4.10 32.89
C GLU A 437 13.52 -5.10 31.97
N PHE A 438 13.46 -4.87 30.67
CA PHE A 438 14.11 -5.72 29.68
C PHE A 438 15.61 -5.45 29.51
N GLY A 439 16.19 -4.47 30.20
CA GLY A 439 17.62 -4.14 30.07
C GLY A 439 18.00 -3.56 28.71
N ILE A 440 17.07 -2.86 28.05
CA ILE A 440 17.32 -2.15 26.79
C ILE A 440 17.71 -0.71 27.11
N ASN A 441 18.90 -0.31 26.67
CA ASN A 441 19.39 1.06 26.75
C ASN A 441 19.50 1.64 25.33
N ILE A 442 19.18 2.93 25.15
CA ILE A 442 19.10 3.58 23.83
C ILE A 442 19.85 4.90 23.87
N SER A 443 20.82 5.06 22.97
CA SER A 443 21.55 6.31 22.76
C SER A 443 20.59 7.43 22.33
N GLU A 444 20.67 8.60 22.97
CA GLU A 444 19.97 9.81 22.50
C GLU A 444 20.63 10.44 21.26
N LYS A 445 21.85 10.01 20.91
CA LYS A 445 22.62 10.55 19.79
C LYS A 445 22.34 9.79 18.49
N LEU A 446 22.10 10.56 17.43
CA LEU A 446 22.06 10.07 16.05
C LEU A 446 23.38 9.40 15.66
N THR A 447 23.28 8.27 14.97
CA THR A 447 24.48 7.53 14.54
C THR A 447 25.18 8.25 13.39
N SER A 448 26.47 8.54 13.57
CA SER A 448 27.32 9.07 12.50
C SER A 448 27.94 7.91 11.70
N VAL A 449 27.87 8.00 10.37
CA VAL A 449 28.31 6.94 9.44
C VAL A 449 29.27 7.53 8.41
N GLU A 450 30.36 6.83 8.13
CA GLU A 450 31.24 7.16 7.01
C GLU A 450 30.55 6.77 5.69
N ALA A 451 30.34 7.76 4.82
CA ALA A 451 29.74 7.62 3.50
C ALA A 451 30.73 8.02 2.40
N ARG A 452 30.38 7.73 1.15
CA ARG A 452 31.16 8.13 -0.03
C ARG A 452 30.26 8.76 -1.09
N VAL A 453 30.69 9.91 -1.60
CA VAL A 453 30.09 10.54 -2.78
C VAL A 453 30.78 9.97 -4.02
N LEU A 454 30.04 9.18 -4.80
CA LEU A 454 30.54 8.64 -6.06
C LEU A 454 30.70 9.76 -7.11
N PRO A 455 31.70 9.69 -7.99
CA PRO A 455 31.80 10.61 -9.12
C PRO A 455 30.60 10.44 -10.04
N ALA A 456 30.09 11.56 -10.58
CA ALA A 456 29.03 11.52 -11.59
C ALA A 456 29.59 10.94 -12.91
N PRO A 457 28.81 10.12 -13.64
CA PRO A 457 29.23 9.62 -14.95
C PRO A 457 29.13 10.73 -16.00
N TRP A 458 30.01 10.71 -17.00
CA TRP A 458 29.94 11.63 -18.13
C TRP A 458 28.82 11.21 -19.11
N LEU A 459 27.99 12.19 -19.48
CA LEU A 459 26.88 12.03 -20.42
C LEU A 459 27.29 12.51 -21.81
N LYS A 460 27.16 11.65 -22.82
CA LYS A 460 27.40 11.97 -24.24
C LYS A 460 26.09 12.42 -24.90
N TYR A 461 26.22 13.44 -25.74
CA TYR A 461 25.22 14.04 -26.61
C TYR A 461 25.74 14.11 -28.04
N HIS A 462 24.88 14.49 -28.99
CA HIS A 462 25.23 14.50 -30.41
C HIS A 462 26.28 15.57 -30.75
N ASP A 463 27.26 15.25 -31.60
CA ASP A 463 28.41 16.11 -31.89
C ASP A 463 28.08 17.41 -32.65
N ALA A 464 26.87 17.50 -33.24
CA ALA A 464 26.31 18.74 -33.80
C ALA A 464 25.63 19.67 -32.75
N GLY A 465 25.68 19.32 -31.47
CA GLY A 465 25.43 20.23 -30.35
C GLY A 465 26.65 21.13 -30.09
N LYS A 466 26.43 22.29 -29.45
CA LYS A 466 27.53 23.14 -28.97
C LYS A 466 28.24 22.51 -27.77
N GLU A 467 27.48 21.81 -26.93
CA GLU A 467 28.00 21.01 -25.81
C GLU A 467 27.74 19.53 -26.13
N LYS A 468 28.84 18.77 -26.28
CA LYS A 468 28.82 17.38 -26.73
C LYS A 468 28.84 16.38 -25.58
N GLU A 469 29.43 16.77 -24.46
CA GLU A 469 29.60 15.96 -23.25
C GLU A 469 29.29 16.82 -22.04
N CYS A 470 28.64 16.23 -21.03
CA CYS A 470 28.17 16.94 -19.85
C CYS A 470 28.45 16.10 -18.60
N LEU A 471 29.03 16.72 -17.57
CA LEU A 471 29.22 16.11 -16.25
C LEU A 471 28.15 16.65 -15.29
N PRO A 472 27.16 15.84 -14.86
CA PRO A 472 26.10 16.28 -13.96
C PRO A 472 26.63 16.85 -12.65
N GLN A 473 26.09 17.99 -12.22
CA GLN A 473 26.46 18.64 -10.97
C GLN A 473 25.37 18.43 -9.93
N VAL A 474 25.71 17.82 -8.79
CA VAL A 474 24.76 17.47 -7.71
C VAL A 474 23.55 16.67 -8.25
N GLY A 475 23.79 15.78 -9.23
CA GLY A 475 22.76 14.98 -9.89
C GLY A 475 21.87 15.74 -10.89
N GLN A 476 22.21 16.97 -11.26
CA GLN A 476 21.42 17.81 -12.16
C GLN A 476 22.19 18.24 -13.41
N TRP A 477 21.47 18.36 -14.53
CA TRP A 477 21.94 18.91 -15.80
C TRP A 477 20.72 19.38 -16.62
N ASN A 478 20.95 20.00 -17.77
CA ASN A 478 19.87 20.47 -18.67
C ASN A 478 20.27 20.30 -20.15
N MET A 479 19.28 20.47 -21.04
CA MET A 479 19.44 20.35 -22.51
C MET A 479 19.95 21.61 -23.22
N VAL A 480 20.29 22.68 -22.50
CA VAL A 480 20.82 23.91 -23.14
C VAL A 480 22.12 23.56 -23.86
N ASN A 481 22.29 24.09 -25.08
CA ASN A 481 23.42 23.86 -25.98
C ASN A 481 23.63 22.41 -26.47
N LYS A 482 22.78 21.45 -26.09
CA LYS A 482 22.90 20.02 -26.42
C LYS A 482 21.87 19.58 -27.46
N LYS A 483 22.16 18.48 -28.15
CA LYS A 483 21.22 17.76 -29.01
C LYS A 483 21.19 16.28 -28.64
N VAL A 484 20.01 15.67 -28.68
CA VAL A 484 19.81 14.25 -28.35
C VAL A 484 20.71 13.36 -29.20
N ILE A 485 21.32 12.34 -28.59
CA ILE A 485 22.32 11.49 -29.29
C ILE A 485 21.74 10.80 -30.54
N ASN A 486 20.46 10.41 -30.51
CA ASN A 486 19.73 9.98 -31.70
C ASN A 486 18.31 10.58 -31.68
N GLY A 487 18.02 11.45 -32.63
CA GLY A 487 16.69 12.00 -32.85
C GLY A 487 15.76 11.00 -33.53
N GLY A 488 14.58 10.77 -32.96
CA GLY A 488 13.48 10.08 -33.61
C GLY A 488 12.88 10.94 -34.73
N LYS A 489 12.25 10.26 -35.70
CA LYS A 489 11.56 10.88 -36.83
C LYS A 489 10.05 10.95 -36.55
N VAL A 490 9.45 12.11 -36.83
CA VAL A 490 8.00 12.36 -36.78
C VAL A 490 7.60 13.17 -38.01
N SER A 491 7.29 12.48 -39.10
CA SER A 491 6.76 13.05 -40.32
C SER A 491 5.24 13.20 -40.29
N HIS A 492 4.51 12.32 -39.58
CA HIS A 492 3.05 12.26 -39.64
C HIS A 492 2.45 12.32 -38.22
N TRP A 493 2.00 13.49 -37.79
CA TRP A 493 1.38 13.67 -36.47
C TRP A 493 0.11 14.53 -36.51
N ALA A 494 -0.75 14.34 -35.52
CA ALA A 494 -2.01 15.09 -35.37
C ALA A 494 -2.19 15.58 -33.92
N CYS A 495 -3.10 16.54 -33.71
CA CYS A 495 -3.46 17.03 -32.38
C CYS A 495 -4.98 17.01 -32.15
N ILE A 496 -5.39 16.53 -30.97
CA ILE A 496 -6.77 16.65 -30.47
C ILE A 496 -6.79 17.57 -29.25
N ASN A 497 -7.66 18.56 -29.25
CA ASN A 497 -7.95 19.41 -28.10
C ASN A 497 -9.23 18.94 -27.40
N PHE A 498 -9.10 18.43 -26.18
CA PHE A 498 -10.25 18.04 -25.34
C PHE A 498 -10.71 19.15 -24.38
N SER A 499 -10.09 20.34 -24.41
CA SER A 499 -10.46 21.47 -23.56
C SER A 499 -11.12 22.61 -24.33
N ARG A 500 -12.40 22.87 -24.01
CA ARG A 500 -13.16 24.02 -24.55
C ARG A 500 -12.56 25.39 -24.21
N SER A 501 -11.71 25.48 -23.20
CA SER A 501 -11.07 26.75 -22.83
C SER A 501 -9.92 27.15 -23.77
N VAL A 502 -9.34 26.18 -24.49
CA VAL A 502 -8.23 26.43 -25.43
C VAL A 502 -8.82 26.66 -26.81
N GLN A 503 -8.54 27.82 -27.40
CA GLN A 503 -8.90 28.13 -28.78
C GLN A 503 -7.95 27.41 -29.75
N GLU A 504 -8.40 27.17 -30.98
CA GLU A 504 -7.59 26.48 -32.01
C GLU A 504 -6.27 27.20 -32.29
N THR A 505 -6.29 28.53 -32.34
CA THR A 505 -5.09 29.38 -32.52
C THR A 505 -4.07 29.18 -31.40
N THR A 506 -4.51 29.14 -30.14
CA THR A 506 -3.66 28.87 -28.97
C THR A 506 -3.10 27.46 -29.00
N ALA A 507 -3.92 26.46 -29.35
CA ALA A 507 -3.46 25.08 -29.51
C ALA A 507 -2.41 24.95 -30.64
N ARG A 508 -2.60 25.67 -31.75
CA ARG A 508 -1.67 25.67 -32.89
C ARG A 508 -0.33 26.28 -32.54
N GLY A 509 -0.33 27.47 -31.92
CA GLY A 509 0.90 28.11 -31.45
C GLY A 509 1.68 27.21 -30.48
N PHE A 510 1.00 26.57 -29.52
CA PHE A 510 1.62 25.61 -28.62
C PHE A 510 2.25 24.41 -29.36
N CYS A 511 1.55 23.84 -30.35
CA CYS A 511 2.08 22.69 -31.09
C CYS A 511 3.26 23.08 -32.00
N GLN A 512 3.24 24.28 -32.60
CA GLN A 512 4.36 24.81 -33.39
C GLN A 512 5.61 25.04 -32.54
N GLU A 513 5.47 25.67 -31.37
CA GLU A 513 6.56 25.84 -30.40
C GLU A 513 7.13 24.48 -29.92
N LEU A 514 6.26 23.48 -29.70
CA LEU A 514 6.70 22.13 -29.33
C LEU A 514 7.44 21.43 -30.48
N ALA A 515 6.93 21.53 -31.71
CA ALA A 515 7.57 20.98 -32.90
C ALA A 515 8.96 21.61 -33.13
N GLN A 516 9.05 22.94 -33.01
CA GLN A 516 10.31 23.66 -33.07
C GLN A 516 11.27 23.22 -31.95
N MET A 517 10.79 23.01 -30.73
CA MET A 517 11.62 22.49 -29.65
C MET A 517 12.14 21.07 -29.93
N CYS A 518 11.34 20.19 -30.55
CA CYS A 518 11.79 18.87 -31.01
C CYS A 518 12.92 19.01 -32.05
N GLN A 519 12.78 19.89 -33.05
CA GLN A 519 13.82 20.17 -34.05
C GLN A 519 15.11 20.73 -33.41
N ILE A 520 15.00 21.72 -32.52
CA ILE A 520 16.13 22.29 -31.77
C ILE A 520 16.83 21.21 -30.95
N SER A 521 16.06 20.31 -30.32
CA SER A 521 16.57 19.17 -29.55
C SER A 521 17.33 18.16 -30.40
N GLY A 522 17.18 18.17 -31.74
CA GLY A 522 17.84 17.25 -32.67
C GLY A 522 16.95 16.17 -33.29
N MET A 523 15.63 16.29 -33.21
CA MET A 523 14.68 15.36 -33.85
C MET A 523 14.34 15.79 -35.28
N GLU A 524 14.05 14.82 -36.16
CA GLU A 524 13.44 15.11 -37.47
C GLU A 524 11.92 15.19 -37.28
N PHE A 525 11.39 16.38 -36.95
CA PHE A 525 9.99 16.59 -36.60
C PHE A 525 9.32 17.57 -37.58
N ASN A 526 8.22 17.20 -38.22
CA ASN A 526 7.49 18.09 -39.14
C ASN A 526 6.77 19.21 -38.39
N SER A 527 6.94 20.47 -38.81
CA SER A 527 6.42 21.64 -38.10
C SER A 527 4.89 21.72 -38.03
N GLU A 528 4.19 21.20 -39.04
CA GLU A 528 2.72 21.26 -39.15
C GLU A 528 2.09 19.87 -39.03
N PRO A 529 0.91 19.75 -38.39
CA PRO A 529 0.19 18.49 -38.29
C PRO A 529 -0.46 18.07 -39.62
N VAL A 530 -0.70 16.77 -39.78
CA VAL A 530 -1.34 16.21 -41.00
C VAL A 530 -2.81 16.63 -41.14
N LEU A 531 -3.45 17.07 -40.05
CA LEU A 531 -4.83 17.57 -39.99
C LEU A 531 -4.91 18.86 -39.16
N PRO A 532 -5.88 19.76 -39.43
CA PRO A 532 -6.23 20.83 -38.50
C PRO A 532 -6.53 20.29 -37.10
N ILE A 533 -6.38 21.13 -36.07
CA ILE A 533 -6.48 20.67 -34.68
C ILE A 533 -7.93 20.31 -34.36
N TYR A 534 -8.18 19.03 -34.11
CA TYR A 534 -9.53 18.53 -33.89
C TYR A 534 -9.97 18.85 -32.46
N SER A 535 -11.03 19.65 -32.31
CA SER A 535 -11.60 19.96 -30.99
C SER A 535 -12.72 18.98 -30.64
N ALA A 536 -12.63 18.37 -29.46
CA ALA A 536 -13.54 17.34 -28.99
C ALA A 536 -13.97 17.57 -27.53
N ARG A 537 -15.06 16.93 -27.12
CA ARG A 537 -15.45 16.87 -25.70
C ARG A 537 -14.78 15.66 -25.02
N PRO A 538 -14.41 15.73 -23.72
CA PRO A 538 -13.89 14.59 -22.98
C PRO A 538 -14.78 13.34 -23.04
N ASP A 539 -16.10 13.51 -22.98
CA ASP A 539 -17.09 12.41 -23.09
C ASP A 539 -17.13 11.73 -24.47
N GLN A 540 -16.48 12.29 -25.49
CA GLN A 540 -16.43 11.76 -26.86
C GLN A 540 -15.05 11.19 -27.22
N VAL A 541 -14.17 10.93 -26.24
CA VAL A 541 -12.78 10.48 -26.42
C VAL A 541 -12.62 9.35 -27.46
N ALA A 542 -13.37 8.26 -27.33
CA ALA A 542 -13.26 7.11 -28.23
C ALA A 542 -13.66 7.45 -29.67
N LYS A 543 -14.69 8.27 -29.85
CA LYS A 543 -15.17 8.73 -31.16
C LYS A 543 -14.16 9.69 -31.80
N ALA A 544 -13.62 10.62 -31.02
CA ALA A 544 -12.62 11.59 -31.48
C ALA A 544 -11.32 10.91 -31.95
N LEU A 545 -10.79 9.97 -31.15
CA LEU A 545 -9.58 9.21 -31.48
C LEU A 545 -9.75 8.40 -32.78
N LYS A 546 -10.82 7.61 -32.86
CA LYS A 546 -11.10 6.78 -34.05
C LYS A 546 -11.37 7.63 -35.30
N HIS A 547 -12.05 8.78 -35.15
CA HIS A 547 -12.27 9.71 -36.26
C HIS A 547 -10.96 10.30 -36.79
N VAL A 548 -10.14 10.88 -35.92
CA VAL A 548 -8.87 11.51 -36.33
C VAL A 548 -7.90 10.48 -36.92
N TYR A 549 -7.82 9.28 -36.35
CA TYR A 549 -7.02 8.19 -36.89
C TYR A 549 -7.46 7.79 -38.31
N ASN A 550 -8.76 7.54 -38.51
CA ASN A 550 -9.29 7.13 -39.83
C ASN A 550 -9.15 8.23 -40.89
N VAL A 551 -9.39 9.50 -40.52
CA VAL A 551 -9.23 10.64 -41.44
C VAL A 551 -7.75 10.85 -41.80
N ALA A 552 -6.83 10.68 -40.83
CA ALA A 552 -5.41 10.72 -41.10
C ALA A 552 -4.98 9.59 -42.05
N LEU A 553 -5.36 8.34 -41.77
CA LEU A 553 -5.03 7.17 -42.59
C LEU A 553 -5.49 7.34 -44.06
N HIS A 554 -6.70 7.85 -44.27
CA HIS A 554 -7.22 8.15 -45.59
C HIS A 554 -6.44 9.28 -46.29
N LYS A 555 -6.19 10.41 -45.60
CA LYS A 555 -5.43 11.54 -46.15
C LYS A 555 -3.97 11.17 -46.47
N LEU A 556 -3.39 10.27 -45.69
CA LEU A 556 -2.03 9.76 -45.81
C LEU A 556 -1.89 8.63 -46.85
N LYS A 557 -2.98 8.26 -47.55
CA LYS A 557 -3.02 7.18 -48.56
C LYS A 557 -2.44 5.86 -48.03
N GLY A 558 -2.78 5.50 -46.79
CA GLY A 558 -2.34 4.26 -46.15
C GLY A 558 -0.97 4.34 -45.45
N LYS A 559 -0.28 5.48 -45.42
CA LYS A 559 0.84 5.67 -44.46
C LYS A 559 0.28 5.85 -43.05
N GLU A 560 1.01 5.35 -42.07
CA GLU A 560 0.61 5.38 -40.66
C GLU A 560 0.71 6.79 -40.04
N LEU A 561 -0.16 7.06 -39.06
CA LEU A 561 -0.04 8.22 -38.19
C LEU A 561 0.92 7.85 -37.05
N GLU A 562 2.04 8.55 -36.94
CA GLU A 562 3.16 8.19 -36.06
C GLU A 562 2.98 8.72 -34.63
N LEU A 563 2.37 9.90 -34.47
CA LEU A 563 2.21 10.55 -33.16
C LEU A 563 0.88 11.30 -33.03
N LEU A 564 0.24 11.16 -31.87
CA LEU A 564 -0.91 11.96 -31.45
C LEU A 564 -0.58 12.84 -30.25
N LEU A 565 -0.72 14.17 -30.42
CA LEU A 565 -0.75 15.11 -29.31
C LEU A 565 -2.19 15.25 -28.78
N ALA A 566 -2.35 15.27 -27.46
CA ALA A 566 -3.66 15.43 -26.81
C ALA A 566 -3.62 16.53 -25.76
N ILE A 567 -4.34 17.64 -25.98
CA ILE A 567 -4.48 18.71 -24.99
C ILE A 567 -5.64 18.37 -24.06
N LEU A 568 -5.36 18.24 -22.76
CA LEU A 568 -6.31 17.84 -21.72
C LEU A 568 -6.57 18.99 -20.74
N PRO A 569 -7.80 19.11 -20.20
CA PRO A 569 -8.04 19.97 -19.04
C PRO A 569 -7.20 19.52 -17.84
N ASP A 570 -6.82 20.46 -16.98
CA ASP A 570 -6.03 20.18 -15.78
C ASP A 570 -6.70 19.16 -14.84
N ASN A 571 -8.03 19.24 -14.67
CA ASN A 571 -8.84 18.16 -14.10
C ASN A 571 -9.45 17.33 -15.24
N ASN A 572 -8.83 16.18 -15.52
CA ASN A 572 -9.18 15.30 -16.65
C ASN A 572 -9.89 13.99 -16.26
N GLY A 573 -9.95 13.62 -14.98
CA GLY A 573 -10.65 12.42 -14.52
C GLY A 573 -10.23 11.14 -15.26
N ALA A 574 -11.18 10.43 -15.87
CA ALA A 574 -10.91 9.22 -16.64
C ALA A 574 -10.25 9.45 -18.01
N LEU A 575 -10.32 10.68 -18.56
CA LEU A 575 -9.92 11.00 -19.95
C LEU A 575 -8.49 10.58 -20.28
N TYR A 576 -7.53 10.82 -19.36
CA TYR A 576 -6.15 10.41 -19.57
C TYR A 576 -6.02 8.89 -19.72
N GLY A 577 -6.71 8.13 -18.88
CA GLY A 577 -6.73 6.66 -18.93
C GLY A 577 -7.43 6.12 -20.18
N ASP A 578 -8.53 6.73 -20.60
CA ASP A 578 -9.24 6.35 -21.83
C ASP A 578 -8.39 6.62 -23.08
N ILE A 579 -7.72 7.77 -23.17
CA ILE A 579 -6.78 8.06 -24.27
C ILE A 579 -5.65 7.03 -24.28
N LYS A 580 -5.04 6.78 -23.12
CA LYS A 580 -3.93 5.82 -23.01
C LYS A 580 -4.33 4.43 -23.46
N ARG A 581 -5.41 3.88 -22.90
CA ARG A 581 -5.97 2.58 -23.30
C ARG A 581 -6.22 2.54 -24.81
N ILE A 582 -7.08 3.41 -25.34
CA ILE A 582 -7.52 3.32 -26.74
C ILE A 582 -6.36 3.50 -27.72
N CYS A 583 -5.42 4.41 -27.43
CA CYS A 583 -4.23 4.57 -28.27
C CYS A 583 -3.31 3.34 -28.23
N GLU A 584 -3.02 2.81 -27.04
CA GLU A 584 -1.99 1.78 -26.85
C GLU A 584 -2.53 0.34 -27.04
N THR A 585 -3.85 0.10 -26.95
CA THR A 585 -4.49 -1.21 -27.20
C THR A 585 -5.26 -1.29 -28.51
N ASP A 586 -6.10 -0.31 -28.84
CA ASP A 586 -7.05 -0.42 -29.96
C ASP A 586 -6.46 0.09 -31.28
N LEU A 587 -5.55 1.07 -31.23
CA LEU A 587 -5.06 1.81 -32.39
C LEU A 587 -3.56 1.64 -32.68
N GLY A 588 -2.77 1.11 -31.73
CA GLY A 588 -1.30 1.03 -31.87
C GLY A 588 -0.59 2.39 -31.97
N LEU A 589 -1.24 3.47 -31.55
CA LEU A 589 -0.84 4.85 -31.83
C LEU A 589 -0.07 5.48 -30.66
N ILE A 590 1.14 5.98 -30.93
CA ILE A 590 1.95 6.68 -29.91
C ILE A 590 1.26 8.00 -29.53
N SER A 591 1.02 8.22 -28.23
CA SER A 591 0.32 9.42 -27.74
C SER A 591 1.08 10.19 -26.66
N GLN A 592 1.05 11.53 -26.76
CA GLN A 592 1.61 12.47 -25.80
C GLN A 592 0.57 13.49 -25.33
N CYS A 593 0.16 13.36 -24.07
CA CYS A 593 -0.80 14.26 -23.44
C CYS A 593 -0.13 15.51 -22.85
N CYS A 594 -0.77 16.68 -22.97
CA CYS A 594 -0.33 17.96 -22.41
C CYS A 594 -1.48 18.64 -21.67
N LEU A 595 -1.22 19.21 -20.49
CA LEU A 595 -2.27 19.87 -19.68
C LEU A 595 -2.46 21.35 -20.09
N THR A 596 -3.70 21.83 -19.98
CA THR A 596 -4.08 23.21 -20.33
C THR A 596 -3.20 24.30 -19.71
N LYS A 597 -2.81 24.20 -18.43
CA LYS A 597 -1.89 25.17 -17.80
C LYS A 597 -0.57 25.38 -18.55
N HIS A 598 -0.06 24.35 -19.24
CA HIS A 598 1.19 24.42 -19.99
C HIS A 598 0.99 24.90 -21.45
N VAL A 599 -0.24 24.84 -21.95
CA VAL A 599 -0.65 25.43 -23.23
C VAL A 599 -0.84 26.94 -23.08
N PHE A 600 -1.48 27.39 -22.00
CA PHE A 600 -1.65 28.83 -21.70
C PHE A 600 -0.36 29.51 -21.23
N LYS A 601 0.49 28.80 -20.46
CA LYS A 601 1.78 29.32 -19.99
C LYS A 601 2.92 28.43 -20.48
N ILE A 602 3.29 28.65 -21.74
CA ILE A 602 4.40 27.96 -22.40
C ILE A 602 5.71 28.29 -21.68
N SER A 603 6.51 27.25 -21.42
CA SER A 603 7.85 27.36 -20.84
C SER A 603 8.82 26.52 -21.66
N LYS A 604 9.96 27.10 -22.06
CA LYS A 604 11.00 26.40 -22.83
C LYS A 604 11.49 25.13 -22.11
N GLN A 605 11.58 25.15 -20.79
CA GLN A 605 11.96 23.97 -19.99
C GLN A 605 10.88 22.87 -20.03
N TYR A 606 9.59 23.25 -20.04
CA TYR A 606 8.50 22.29 -20.20
C TYR A 606 8.54 21.66 -21.60
N LEU A 607 8.67 22.47 -22.65
CA LEU A 607 8.75 21.97 -24.04
C LEU A 607 9.95 21.03 -24.22
N ALA A 608 11.12 21.37 -23.69
CA ALA A 608 12.30 20.50 -23.73
C ALA A 608 12.08 19.18 -22.98
N ASN A 609 11.41 19.21 -21.81
CA ASN A 609 11.07 17.98 -21.09
C ASN A 609 10.03 17.13 -21.85
N VAL A 610 9.14 17.74 -22.65
CA VAL A 610 8.19 17.01 -23.50
C VAL A 610 8.88 16.47 -24.76
N SER A 611 9.78 17.22 -25.42
CA SER A 611 10.53 16.73 -26.60
C SER A 611 11.37 15.51 -26.25
N LEU A 612 12.03 15.50 -25.09
CA LEU A 612 12.76 14.33 -24.56
C LEU A 612 11.86 13.09 -24.36
N LYS A 613 10.59 13.27 -23.99
CA LYS A 613 9.61 12.17 -23.85
C LYS A 613 9.08 11.69 -25.19
N ILE A 614 8.89 12.60 -26.15
CA ILE A 614 8.51 12.23 -27.52
C ILE A 614 9.65 11.46 -28.17
N ASN A 615 10.90 11.94 -28.08
CA ASN A 615 12.07 11.30 -28.67
C ASN A 615 12.20 9.81 -28.31
N VAL A 616 12.11 9.49 -27.01
CA VAL A 616 12.18 8.10 -26.52
C VAL A 616 11.01 7.25 -27.02
N LYS A 617 9.79 7.79 -27.07
CA LYS A 617 8.62 7.08 -27.62
C LYS A 617 8.78 6.77 -29.11
N MET A 618 9.41 7.66 -29.87
CA MET A 618 9.71 7.47 -31.29
C MET A 618 11.00 6.64 -31.52
N GLY A 619 11.46 5.88 -30.52
CA GLY A 619 12.64 5.00 -30.62
C GLY A 619 14.00 5.71 -30.62
N GLY A 620 14.01 7.04 -30.45
CA GLY A 620 15.22 7.85 -30.31
C GLY A 620 15.90 7.66 -28.95
N ARG A 621 17.14 8.15 -28.85
CA ARG A 621 17.96 8.11 -27.63
C ARG A 621 18.33 9.53 -27.22
N ASN A 622 18.11 9.88 -25.96
CA ASN A 622 18.36 11.23 -25.47
C ASN A 622 19.84 11.48 -25.18
N THR A 623 20.48 10.57 -24.46
CA THR A 623 21.88 10.61 -24.06
C THR A 623 22.36 9.18 -23.79
N VAL A 624 23.67 8.95 -23.85
CA VAL A 624 24.34 7.68 -23.52
C VAL A 624 25.49 7.98 -22.54
N LEU A 625 25.93 7.01 -21.75
CA LEU A 625 27.11 7.19 -20.89
C LEU A 625 28.39 7.12 -21.75
N VAL A 626 29.35 8.02 -21.54
CA VAL A 626 30.66 7.99 -22.24
C VAL A 626 31.39 6.66 -21.98
N ASP A 627 31.27 6.14 -20.76
CA ASP A 627 31.84 4.84 -20.39
C ASP A 627 31.17 3.66 -21.11
N ALA A 628 29.90 3.77 -21.53
CA ALA A 628 29.25 2.72 -22.32
C ALA A 628 29.84 2.63 -23.72
N LEU A 629 30.04 3.78 -24.37
CA LEU A 629 30.70 3.89 -25.68
C LEU A 629 32.17 3.44 -25.63
N SER A 630 32.82 3.68 -24.49
CA SER A 630 34.22 3.30 -24.23
C SER A 630 34.38 1.87 -23.69
N TRP A 631 33.28 1.12 -23.54
CA TRP A 631 33.26 -0.26 -23.02
C TRP A 631 33.79 -0.42 -21.58
N ARG A 632 33.62 0.60 -20.74
CA ARG A 632 34.19 0.73 -19.38
C ARG A 632 33.21 0.51 -18.24
N ILE A 633 31.92 0.24 -18.50
CA ILE A 633 30.95 0.03 -17.41
C ILE A 633 31.19 -1.36 -16.77
N PRO A 634 31.61 -1.44 -15.49
CA PRO A 634 31.94 -2.72 -14.86
C PRO A 634 30.73 -3.64 -14.79
N LEU A 635 30.93 -4.93 -15.07
CA LEU A 635 29.89 -5.97 -15.08
C LEU A 635 28.75 -5.75 -16.10
N VAL A 636 28.88 -4.79 -17.01
CA VAL A 636 27.89 -4.51 -18.07
C VAL A 636 28.52 -4.57 -19.46
N SER A 637 29.63 -3.86 -19.68
CA SER A 637 30.26 -3.76 -21.01
C SER A 637 31.15 -4.96 -21.38
N ASP A 638 31.62 -5.74 -20.40
CA ASP A 638 32.64 -6.77 -20.59
C ASP A 638 32.15 -8.01 -21.38
N ILE A 639 30.88 -8.39 -21.20
CA ILE A 639 30.21 -9.46 -21.95
C ILE A 639 28.74 -9.07 -22.20
N PRO A 640 28.05 -9.64 -23.21
CA PRO A 640 26.63 -9.38 -23.48
C PRO A 640 25.76 -9.47 -22.22
N THR A 641 25.35 -8.32 -21.70
CA THR A 641 24.64 -8.21 -20.43
C THR A 641 23.28 -7.57 -20.66
N ILE A 642 22.23 -8.19 -20.13
CA ILE A 642 20.86 -7.65 -20.12
C ILE A 642 20.51 -7.20 -18.69
N ILE A 643 19.93 -6.01 -18.57
CA ILE A 643 19.51 -5.43 -17.29
C ILE A 643 17.98 -5.41 -17.25
N PHE A 644 17.41 -6.05 -16.22
CA PHE A 644 15.99 -6.08 -15.93
C PHE A 644 15.63 -5.15 -14.77
N GLY A 645 14.43 -4.58 -14.84
CA GLY A 645 13.74 -3.93 -13.72
C GLY A 645 12.35 -4.54 -13.54
N ALA A 646 11.93 -4.80 -12.31
CA ALA A 646 10.65 -5.42 -12.01
C ALA A 646 9.97 -4.80 -10.77
N ASP A 647 8.68 -4.54 -10.86
CA ASP A 647 7.83 -3.95 -9.82
C ASP A 647 6.43 -4.56 -9.81
N VAL A 648 5.71 -4.45 -8.69
CA VAL A 648 4.31 -4.84 -8.54
C VAL A 648 3.50 -3.72 -7.88
N THR A 649 2.52 -3.19 -8.62
CA THR A 649 1.57 -2.21 -8.10
C THR A 649 0.31 -2.90 -7.58
N HIS A 650 -0.07 -2.60 -6.33
CA HIS A 650 -1.32 -3.07 -5.70
C HIS A 650 -2.47 -2.05 -5.83
N PRO A 651 -3.75 -2.50 -5.78
CA PRO A 651 -4.93 -1.63 -5.74
C PRO A 651 -5.06 -0.84 -4.42
N GLU A 652 -5.95 0.17 -4.43
CA GLU A 652 -6.16 1.09 -3.30
C GLU A 652 -6.60 0.35 -2.02
N THR A 653 -6.36 0.95 -0.85
CA THR A 653 -6.68 0.32 0.44
C THR A 653 -8.19 0.32 0.68
N GLY A 654 -8.79 -0.87 0.76
CA GLY A 654 -10.25 -1.07 0.88
C GLY A 654 -10.96 -1.33 -0.45
N GLU A 655 -10.20 -1.52 -1.53
CA GLU A 655 -10.67 -2.16 -2.76
C GLU A 655 -10.21 -3.63 -2.73
N ASP A 656 -11.15 -4.58 -2.68
CA ASP A 656 -10.85 -5.99 -2.37
C ASP A 656 -10.86 -6.93 -3.60
N SER A 657 -11.23 -6.42 -4.78
CA SER A 657 -11.45 -7.23 -6.00
C SER A 657 -10.48 -6.95 -7.15
N SER A 658 -9.80 -5.80 -7.16
CA SER A 658 -8.93 -5.41 -8.27
C SER A 658 -7.59 -6.19 -8.23
N PRO A 659 -7.03 -6.58 -9.39
CA PRO A 659 -5.80 -7.35 -9.45
C PRO A 659 -4.58 -6.50 -9.04
N SER A 660 -3.47 -7.16 -8.70
CA SER A 660 -2.17 -6.51 -8.68
C SER A 660 -1.59 -6.50 -10.09
N ILE A 661 -0.84 -5.47 -10.48
CA ILE A 661 -0.20 -5.40 -11.79
C ILE A 661 1.31 -5.55 -11.60
N ALA A 662 1.88 -6.63 -12.14
CA ALA A 662 3.31 -6.79 -12.27
C ALA A 662 3.80 -6.14 -13.56
N ALA A 663 4.93 -5.43 -13.49
CA ALA A 663 5.61 -4.85 -14.64
C ALA A 663 7.06 -5.33 -14.65
N VAL A 664 7.53 -5.82 -15.80
CA VAL A 664 8.92 -6.24 -16.00
C VAL A 664 9.46 -5.56 -17.26
N VAL A 665 10.56 -4.84 -17.11
CA VAL A 665 11.30 -4.20 -18.21
C VAL A 665 12.67 -4.84 -18.38
N ALA A 666 13.20 -4.82 -19.60
CA ALA A 666 14.59 -5.20 -19.87
C ALA A 666 15.24 -4.31 -20.93
N SER A 667 16.54 -4.05 -20.76
CA SER A 667 17.38 -3.34 -21.74
C SER A 667 17.34 -4.02 -23.10
N GLN A 668 17.41 -3.26 -24.20
CA GLN A 668 17.31 -3.76 -25.58
C GLN A 668 18.51 -3.39 -26.46
N ASP A 669 19.46 -2.61 -25.93
CA ASP A 669 20.73 -2.25 -26.54
C ASP A 669 21.90 -2.54 -25.58
N TRP A 670 23.03 -2.96 -26.15
CA TRP A 670 24.26 -3.27 -25.41
C TRP A 670 25.46 -2.90 -26.30
N PRO A 671 26.53 -2.28 -25.77
CA PRO A 671 26.79 -1.98 -24.35
C PRO A 671 26.10 -0.71 -23.82
N GLU A 672 25.32 0.01 -24.63
CA GLU A 672 24.78 1.34 -24.30
C GLU A 672 23.67 1.36 -23.24
N VAL A 673 22.82 0.32 -23.17
CA VAL A 673 21.76 0.12 -22.15
C VAL A 673 20.83 1.35 -21.96
N THR A 674 20.38 1.94 -23.05
CA THR A 674 19.51 3.14 -23.06
C THR A 674 18.07 2.88 -23.47
N LYS A 675 17.80 1.78 -24.18
CA LYS A 675 16.48 1.37 -24.67
C LYS A 675 15.96 0.24 -23.81
N TYR A 676 14.68 0.29 -23.44
CA TYR A 676 14.02 -0.75 -22.65
C TYR A 676 12.70 -1.16 -23.32
N ALA A 677 12.42 -2.46 -23.34
CA ALA A 677 11.10 -3.00 -23.61
C ALA A 677 10.44 -3.39 -22.29
N GLY A 678 9.11 -3.28 -22.21
CA GLY A 678 8.35 -3.58 -21.01
C GLY A 678 7.18 -4.50 -21.28
N LEU A 679 6.92 -5.40 -20.35
CA LEU A 679 5.74 -6.27 -20.32
C LEU A 679 5.00 -6.05 -19.00
N VAL A 680 3.68 -6.15 -19.05
CA VAL A 680 2.81 -6.03 -17.88
C VAL A 680 1.88 -7.23 -17.80
N CYS A 681 1.61 -7.71 -16.59
CA CYS A 681 0.73 -8.84 -16.34
C CYS A 681 -0.13 -8.59 -15.09
N ALA A 682 -1.42 -8.92 -15.18
CA ALA A 682 -2.32 -8.89 -14.04
C ALA A 682 -2.18 -10.19 -13.23
N GLN A 683 -2.02 -10.07 -11.92
CA GLN A 683 -1.92 -11.19 -10.99
C GLN A 683 -2.89 -11.00 -9.81
N ALA A 684 -2.96 -11.99 -8.90
CA ALA A 684 -3.98 -12.02 -7.86
C ALA A 684 -3.97 -10.78 -6.95
N HIS A 685 -5.10 -10.54 -6.29
CA HIS A 685 -5.27 -9.41 -5.39
C HIS A 685 -4.22 -9.41 -4.27
N ARG A 686 -3.45 -8.31 -4.16
CA ARG A 686 -2.35 -8.11 -3.18
C ARG A 686 -1.27 -9.21 -3.19
N GLN A 687 -1.07 -9.85 -4.34
CA GLN A 687 0.07 -10.75 -4.55
C GLN A 687 1.31 -9.95 -4.94
N GLU A 688 2.38 -10.08 -4.16
CA GLU A 688 3.68 -9.43 -4.42
C GLU A 688 4.58 -10.27 -5.34
N LEU A 689 4.60 -11.60 -5.19
CA LEU A 689 5.47 -12.46 -6.02
C LEU A 689 5.01 -12.47 -7.48
N ILE A 690 5.93 -12.18 -8.41
CA ILE A 690 5.61 -12.11 -9.84
C ILE A 690 5.45 -13.52 -10.41
N GLN A 691 4.20 -13.94 -10.64
CA GLN A 691 3.90 -15.29 -11.12
C GLN A 691 4.35 -15.52 -12.57
N ASP A 692 4.18 -14.52 -13.43
CA ASP A 692 4.36 -14.67 -14.88
C ASP A 692 5.80 -14.35 -15.36
N LEU A 693 6.81 -14.47 -14.48
CA LEU A 693 8.22 -14.46 -14.89
C LEU A 693 8.54 -15.65 -15.80
N TYR A 694 7.99 -16.83 -15.44
CA TYR A 694 8.04 -18.07 -16.21
C TYR A 694 6.73 -18.83 -16.03
N LYS A 695 6.11 -19.24 -17.14
CA LYS A 695 4.90 -20.06 -17.15
C LYS A 695 5.03 -21.21 -18.14
N THR A 696 4.32 -22.30 -17.86
CA THR A 696 4.16 -23.44 -18.76
C THR A 696 2.69 -23.79 -18.88
N TRP A 697 2.20 -23.93 -20.11
CA TRP A 697 0.82 -24.38 -20.36
C TRP A 697 0.83 -25.44 -21.47
N HIS A 698 -0.23 -26.23 -21.54
CA HIS A 698 -0.40 -27.20 -22.61
C HIS A 698 -1.22 -26.56 -23.73
N ASP A 699 -0.61 -26.41 -24.90
CA ASP A 699 -1.22 -25.96 -26.13
C ASP A 699 -1.71 -27.19 -26.93
N PRO A 700 -3.00 -27.25 -27.35
CA PRO A 700 -3.54 -28.42 -28.05
C PRO A 700 -2.85 -28.79 -29.36
N GLN A 701 -2.10 -27.88 -29.99
CA GLN A 701 -1.38 -28.11 -31.24
C GLN A 701 0.14 -28.23 -31.04
N ARG A 702 0.69 -27.54 -30.03
CA ARG A 702 2.14 -27.43 -29.80
C ARG A 702 2.64 -28.20 -28.58
N GLY A 703 1.76 -28.89 -27.86
CA GLY A 703 2.10 -29.59 -26.62
C GLY A 703 2.46 -28.62 -25.51
N THR A 704 3.40 -28.97 -24.64
CA THR A 704 3.80 -28.11 -23.51
C THR A 704 4.63 -26.91 -23.99
N VAL A 705 4.03 -25.72 -23.96
CA VAL A 705 4.66 -24.46 -24.34
C VAL A 705 5.18 -23.74 -23.09
N THR A 706 6.41 -23.24 -23.16
CA THR A 706 7.03 -22.39 -22.14
C THR A 706 6.94 -20.91 -22.55
N GLY A 707 6.55 -20.04 -21.63
CA GLY A 707 6.49 -18.58 -21.81
C GLY A 707 6.80 -17.83 -20.53
N GLY A 708 6.41 -16.55 -20.49
CA GLY A 708 6.62 -15.67 -19.34
C GLY A 708 7.47 -14.46 -19.70
N MET A 709 7.36 -13.39 -18.90
CA MET A 709 7.90 -12.07 -19.21
C MET A 709 9.42 -12.09 -19.44
N VAL A 710 10.15 -12.88 -18.65
CA VAL A 710 11.62 -12.99 -18.79
C VAL A 710 12.00 -13.60 -20.14
N ARG A 711 11.30 -14.66 -20.58
CA ARG A 711 11.56 -15.33 -21.87
C ARG A 711 11.34 -14.40 -23.05
N GLU A 712 10.21 -13.70 -23.08
CA GLU A 712 9.88 -12.81 -24.20
C GLU A 712 10.86 -11.62 -24.28
N LEU A 713 11.30 -11.08 -23.14
CA LEU A 713 12.30 -10.01 -23.09
C LEU A 713 13.70 -10.47 -23.52
N LEU A 714 14.10 -11.71 -23.22
CA LEU A 714 15.35 -12.31 -23.73
C LEU A 714 15.30 -12.53 -25.25
N ILE A 715 14.16 -12.96 -25.79
CA ILE A 715 13.93 -13.09 -27.24
C ILE A 715 14.01 -11.70 -27.89
N SER A 716 13.40 -10.67 -27.27
CA SER A 716 13.46 -9.30 -27.78
C SER A 716 14.89 -8.77 -27.79
N PHE A 717 15.66 -8.97 -26.72
CA PHE A 717 17.07 -8.57 -26.66
C PHE A 717 17.90 -9.22 -27.77
N ARG A 718 17.72 -10.54 -28.02
CA ARG A 718 18.44 -11.23 -29.11
C ARG A 718 18.06 -10.68 -30.49
N LYS A 719 16.79 -10.33 -30.71
CA LYS A 719 16.33 -9.69 -31.95
C LYS A 719 16.91 -8.28 -32.12
N ALA A 720 17.00 -7.50 -31.05
CA ALA A 720 17.45 -6.11 -31.09
C ALA A 720 18.99 -5.96 -31.18
N THR A 721 19.74 -6.83 -30.50
CA THR A 721 21.22 -6.73 -30.39
C THR A 721 21.98 -7.70 -31.28
N GLY A 722 21.31 -8.74 -31.81
CA GLY A 722 21.99 -9.89 -32.42
C GLY A 722 22.80 -10.74 -31.44
N GLN A 723 22.76 -10.46 -30.13
CA GLN A 723 23.56 -11.14 -29.09
C GLN A 723 22.70 -11.98 -28.15
N LYS A 724 23.26 -13.11 -27.68
CA LYS A 724 22.66 -13.92 -26.61
C LYS A 724 23.22 -13.37 -25.28
N PRO A 725 22.39 -12.95 -24.30
CA PRO A 725 22.90 -12.41 -23.05
C PRO A 725 23.58 -13.53 -22.25
N GLN A 726 24.81 -13.26 -21.82
CA GLN A 726 25.64 -14.13 -20.99
C GLN A 726 25.52 -13.78 -19.50
N ARG A 727 25.07 -12.55 -19.19
CA ARG A 727 24.79 -12.08 -17.83
C ARG A 727 23.42 -11.42 -17.75
N ILE A 728 22.72 -11.67 -16.65
CA ILE A 728 21.47 -11.01 -16.28
C ILE A 728 21.72 -10.22 -14.99
N ILE A 729 21.41 -8.92 -15.01
CA ILE A 729 21.28 -8.10 -13.80
C ILE A 729 19.79 -7.84 -13.58
N PHE A 730 19.26 -8.12 -12.39
CA PHE A 730 17.82 -8.04 -12.11
C PHE A 730 17.55 -7.13 -10.90
N TYR A 731 17.01 -5.95 -11.15
CA TYR A 731 16.55 -5.03 -10.10
C TYR A 731 15.08 -5.31 -9.80
N ARG A 732 14.78 -5.68 -8.55
CA ARG A 732 13.42 -5.92 -8.06
C ARG A 732 13.08 -4.87 -7.01
N ASP A 733 12.12 -4.00 -7.31
CA ASP A 733 11.60 -2.98 -6.39
C ASP A 733 10.50 -3.56 -5.49
N GLY A 734 9.99 -2.81 -4.50
CA GLY A 734 8.75 -3.09 -3.76
C GLY A 734 8.78 -4.21 -2.70
N VAL A 735 9.74 -5.14 -2.77
CA VAL A 735 9.78 -6.33 -1.90
C VAL A 735 10.22 -5.99 -0.47
N SER A 736 9.46 -6.45 0.54
CA SER A 736 9.85 -6.32 1.95
C SER A 736 10.84 -7.40 2.41
N GLU A 737 11.64 -7.12 3.44
CA GLU A 737 12.64 -8.06 3.99
C GLU A 737 12.05 -9.45 4.31
N GLY A 738 10.84 -9.51 4.85
CA GLY A 738 10.14 -10.77 5.18
C GLY A 738 9.73 -11.61 3.96
N GLN A 739 9.84 -11.05 2.74
CA GLN A 739 9.54 -11.71 1.47
C GLN A 739 10.80 -12.06 0.66
N PHE A 740 12.00 -11.61 1.08
CA PHE A 740 13.25 -11.84 0.33
C PHE A 740 13.50 -13.33 0.05
N TYR A 741 13.28 -14.21 1.04
CA TYR A 741 13.42 -15.66 0.84
C TYR A 741 12.39 -16.22 -0.16
N GLN A 742 11.18 -15.67 -0.20
CA GLN A 742 10.17 -16.10 -1.18
C GLN A 742 10.58 -15.68 -2.60
N VAL A 743 11.07 -14.46 -2.79
CA VAL A 743 11.62 -14.00 -4.07
C VAL A 743 12.83 -14.84 -4.51
N LEU A 744 13.74 -15.17 -3.58
CA LEU A 744 14.88 -16.06 -3.86
C LEU A 744 14.45 -17.49 -4.24
N LEU A 745 13.36 -18.01 -3.65
CA LEU A 745 12.88 -19.37 -3.90
C LEU A 745 12.00 -19.50 -5.16
N TYR A 746 11.23 -18.46 -5.50
CA TYR A 746 10.27 -18.50 -6.61
C TYR A 746 10.73 -17.69 -7.83
N GLU A 747 11.12 -16.43 -7.66
CA GLU A 747 11.45 -15.55 -8.80
C GLU A 747 12.82 -15.92 -9.40
N LEU A 748 13.84 -16.20 -8.59
CA LEU A 748 15.14 -16.67 -9.10
C LEU A 748 15.06 -18.07 -9.72
N ASP A 749 14.23 -18.96 -9.18
CA ASP A 749 13.97 -20.30 -9.75
C ASP A 749 13.26 -20.19 -11.10
N ALA A 750 12.31 -19.26 -11.24
CA ALA A 750 11.67 -18.93 -12.52
C ALA A 750 12.68 -18.38 -13.55
N ILE A 751 13.52 -17.41 -13.18
CA ILE A 751 14.57 -16.86 -14.07
C ILE A 751 15.55 -17.96 -14.50
N ARG A 752 15.98 -18.82 -13.57
CA ARG A 752 16.86 -19.96 -13.87
C ARG A 752 16.19 -20.98 -14.80
N LYS A 753 14.91 -21.30 -14.62
CA LYS A 753 14.15 -22.18 -15.53
C LYS A 753 14.15 -21.66 -16.97
N VAL A 754 14.00 -20.35 -17.17
CA VAL A 754 14.09 -19.74 -18.52
C VAL A 754 15.49 -19.95 -19.11
N GLY A 755 16.54 -19.75 -18.31
CA GLY A 755 17.92 -19.93 -18.76
C GLY A 755 18.33 -21.40 -19.01
N CYS A 756 17.77 -22.34 -18.25
CA CYS A 756 18.08 -23.77 -18.36
C CYS A 756 17.18 -24.55 -19.33
N THR A 757 16.02 -24.01 -19.74
CA THR A 757 15.15 -24.68 -20.72
C THR A 757 15.72 -24.58 -22.13
N SER A 758 15.56 -25.67 -22.90
CA SER A 758 16.28 -26.01 -24.13
C SER A 758 16.17 -25.03 -25.31
N TYR A 759 15.48 -23.90 -25.17
CA TYR A 759 15.35 -22.87 -26.22
C TYR A 759 16.68 -22.21 -26.61
N PHE A 760 17.71 -22.24 -25.75
CA PHE A 760 19.06 -21.81 -26.12
C PHE A 760 19.76 -22.77 -27.09
N LEU A 761 19.37 -24.06 -27.09
CA LEU A 761 19.88 -25.15 -27.93
C LEU A 761 19.03 -25.39 -29.19
N MET A 762 17.69 -25.25 -29.12
CA MET A 762 16.77 -25.58 -30.23
C MET A 762 16.78 -24.61 -31.43
N TYR A 763 17.51 -23.49 -31.34
CA TYR A 763 17.81 -22.60 -32.48
C TYR A 763 19.32 -22.52 -32.70
N MET A 764 19.98 -23.69 -32.74
CA MET A 764 21.37 -23.88 -33.20
C MET A 764 21.45 -24.57 -34.58
N PHE A 765 20.37 -24.49 -35.35
CA PHE A 765 20.34 -24.67 -36.80
C PHE A 765 19.45 -23.56 -37.39
#